data_AF-A0A1G2Q0C1-F1
#
_entry.id   AF-A0A1G2Q0C1-F1
#
_cell.length_a   1.000
_cell.length_b   1.000
_cell.length_c   1.000
_cell.angle_alpha   90.00
_cell.angle_beta   90.00
_cell.angle_gamma   90.00
#
_symmetry.space_group_name_H-M   'P 1'
#
loop_
_entity.id
_entity.type
_entity.pdbx_description
1 polymer ?
#
loop_
_entity_poly.entity_id
_entity_poly.type
_entity_poly.pdbx_seq_one_letter_code
_entity_poly.pdbx_strand_id
1 'polypeptide(L)'
;MPMQRTARAFLSRIRKLGKRRLLLRILAFTALAVIIAVLWISRDLPTAETFASRNVPQSTRIYDRSGEVLLYDLHGDEKRTIVPLDQISPSLVNATIVAEDDQFFHHIGIDVPGIVRAFFANLFSGSLGQGGSTITQQLVRSAVLTREKTFARKIREIILSLEIEARFSKQEILEAYLNQISYGSLVYGVEAASQTYFGKSARDLSVAESATLAALPKAPSYYLNRPDELNLRKNYIVERLGALGYLEAAEVEKGKAEAAKLLPPREAIRAPHFVFYVQEELERRFGKERVEQGGLKVVTTLDAHLQDLAEVAVREGAASNERRFRGRNAALVSLNPINGEVLAMVGSRDYFDPAYDGNVNVATRPRQPGSSFKPIVYAAAFERGFTPDTIIFDLPTDFGGGYHPQNYTGQTYGPVTARQALSNSLNIASVKMLWLAGIGESVALAQRLGISTLTEGPDHYGLSLVLGGGAITLLEETSAFGTFATAGLRTPTEALLSVEDAGGEALFVYEPEANQVLEQEVARQINDILSDNAARALVFGTQNSLTLGSRPVAAKTGTAQDFRDAWTVGYTPSLATGVWVGNNDYSPMARGADGSVVAAPIWNRFMRSALSGTPVEEFRKPKPIVTGKPILDGRWAGEQTLRIDRASGKRATDRTPPEWVEERTYRTIHDTLFWINKRAPRGAPPENPSADPQFMRWESAVQQWIAGDPELVALASTQPPEDFDDIHLSLNEPRVRILAPQPGDRATDSLTVIVSVEAPFDIDTVAVTLGEIAFGSLQRNAVSGYYEKTIPLPEEIRSGDGEVERDIVVRAFDIYGNRGEASVSLLFTNDE
;
A
#
# COMPACT_ATOMS: atom_id res chain seq x y z
N MET A 1 95.02 41.09 -77.90
CA MET A 1 93.62 41.41 -77.50
C MET A 1 93.10 40.35 -76.54
N PRO A 2 93.06 40.58 -75.21
CA PRO A 2 92.44 39.64 -74.28
C PRO A 2 91.46 40.34 -73.33
N MET A 3 90.16 40.29 -73.60
CA MET A 3 89.15 40.72 -72.60
C MET A 3 87.76 40.24 -73.05
N GLN A 4 87.34 39.02 -72.69
CA GLN A 4 85.91 38.66 -72.75
C GLN A 4 85.44 37.36 -72.05
N ARG A 5 86.17 36.79 -71.08
CA ARG A 5 85.73 35.53 -70.41
C ARG A 5 85.42 35.57 -68.90
N THR A 6 85.47 36.70 -68.22
CA THR A 6 85.28 36.75 -66.74
C THR A 6 83.97 37.37 -66.23
N ALA A 7 83.00 37.72 -67.10
CA ALA A 7 81.73 38.34 -66.64
C ALA A 7 80.55 37.37 -66.44
N ARG A 8 80.50 36.24 -67.17
CA ARG A 8 79.32 35.33 -67.14
C ARG A 8 79.29 34.38 -65.93
N ALA A 9 80.43 34.07 -65.31
CA ALA A 9 80.48 33.19 -64.13
C ALA A 9 80.17 33.92 -62.80
N PHE A 10 80.37 35.24 -62.73
CA PHE A 10 80.10 36.04 -61.53
C PHE A 10 78.62 36.41 -61.37
N LEU A 11 77.94 36.73 -62.48
CA LEU A 11 76.50 37.06 -62.51
C LEU A 11 75.58 35.85 -62.23
N SER A 12 76.02 34.61 -62.53
CA SER A 12 75.26 33.39 -62.20
C SER A 12 75.36 33.00 -60.72
N ARG A 13 76.49 33.29 -60.05
CA ARG A 13 76.66 33.16 -58.59
C ARG A 13 75.83 34.19 -57.82
N ILE A 14 75.74 35.44 -58.28
CA ILE A 14 74.92 36.49 -57.65
C ILE A 14 73.41 36.20 -57.78
N ARG A 15 72.94 35.68 -58.92
CA ARG A 15 71.54 35.23 -59.09
C ARG A 15 71.19 34.00 -58.23
N LYS A 16 72.12 33.06 -58.01
CA LYS A 16 71.93 31.92 -57.09
C LYS A 16 71.95 32.35 -55.62
N LEU A 17 72.79 33.30 -55.21
CA LEU A 17 72.78 33.86 -53.85
C LEU A 17 71.52 34.68 -53.54
N GLY A 18 71.01 35.45 -54.50
CA GLY A 18 69.75 36.20 -54.37
C GLY A 18 68.53 35.30 -54.19
N LYS A 19 68.45 34.20 -54.94
CA LYS A 19 67.40 33.18 -54.76
C LYS A 19 67.49 32.47 -53.40
N ARG A 20 68.70 32.17 -52.91
CA ARG A 20 68.90 31.54 -51.59
C ARG A 20 68.56 32.47 -50.44
N ARG A 21 68.92 33.76 -50.52
CA ARG A 21 68.53 34.78 -49.53
C ARG A 21 67.04 35.09 -49.55
N LEU A 22 66.41 35.07 -50.73
CA LEU A 22 64.96 35.20 -50.87
C LEU A 22 64.25 33.99 -50.26
N LEU A 23 64.73 32.77 -50.52
CA LEU A 23 64.20 31.54 -49.93
C LEU A 23 64.30 31.57 -48.39
N LEU A 24 65.45 31.99 -47.85
CA LEU A 24 65.66 32.12 -46.40
C LEU A 24 64.75 33.19 -45.77
N ARG A 25 64.51 34.32 -46.46
CA ARG A 25 63.56 35.35 -46.00
C ARG A 25 62.12 34.87 -46.05
N ILE A 26 61.75 34.14 -47.10
CA ILE A 26 60.44 33.50 -47.21
C ILE A 26 60.26 32.53 -46.05
N LEU A 27 61.24 31.63 -45.80
CA LEU A 27 61.23 30.69 -44.67
C LEU A 27 61.13 31.38 -43.31
N ALA A 28 61.91 32.45 -43.09
CA ALA A 28 61.86 33.20 -41.85
C ALA A 28 60.51 33.90 -41.65
N PHE A 29 59.93 34.46 -42.72
CA PHE A 29 58.60 35.07 -42.68
C PHE A 29 57.49 34.04 -42.49
N THR A 30 57.62 32.86 -43.11
CA THR A 30 56.67 31.74 -42.88
C THR A 30 56.78 31.24 -41.44
N ALA A 31 58.00 31.07 -40.92
CA ALA A 31 58.21 30.68 -39.53
C ALA A 31 57.61 31.72 -38.56
N LEU A 32 57.83 33.01 -38.81
CA LEU A 32 57.26 34.08 -37.99
C LEU A 32 55.73 34.12 -38.08
N ALA A 33 55.16 33.95 -39.28
CA ALA A 33 53.72 33.86 -39.46
C ALA A 33 53.11 32.64 -38.75
N VAL A 34 53.80 31.49 -38.78
CA VAL A 34 53.41 30.28 -38.04
C VAL A 34 53.46 30.52 -36.53
N ILE A 35 54.52 31.17 -36.02
CA ILE A 35 54.65 31.51 -34.59
C ILE A 35 53.52 32.45 -34.16
N ILE A 36 53.23 33.50 -34.95
CA ILE A 36 52.13 34.43 -34.66
C ILE A 36 50.78 33.70 -34.69
N ALA A 37 50.55 32.82 -35.67
CA ALA A 37 49.34 32.02 -35.76
C ALA A 37 49.17 31.08 -34.56
N VAL A 38 50.25 30.41 -34.13
CA VAL A 38 50.26 29.56 -32.93
C VAL A 38 49.95 30.37 -31.68
N LEU A 39 50.61 31.51 -31.47
CA LEU A 39 50.37 32.39 -30.32
C LEU A 39 48.94 32.95 -30.31
N TRP A 40 48.38 33.28 -31.47
CA TRP A 40 47.00 33.75 -31.60
C TRP A 40 46.00 32.64 -31.28
N ILE A 41 46.21 31.42 -31.80
CA ILE A 41 45.38 30.23 -31.50
C ILE A 41 45.49 29.82 -30.01
N SER A 42 46.61 30.12 -29.36
CA SER A 42 46.90 29.76 -27.97
C SER A 42 46.22 30.65 -26.92
N ARG A 43 45.71 31.83 -27.31
CA ARG A 43 45.09 32.78 -26.36
C ARG A 43 43.80 32.27 -25.73
N ASP A 44 43.06 31.41 -26.44
CA ASP A 44 41.77 30.87 -26.00
C ASP A 44 41.86 29.36 -25.65
N LEU A 45 43.04 28.87 -25.28
CA LEU A 45 43.22 27.45 -24.91
C LEU A 45 42.66 27.19 -23.49
N PRO A 46 41.86 26.13 -23.30
CA PRO A 46 41.56 25.62 -21.97
C PRO A 46 42.86 25.23 -21.26
N THR A 47 43.01 25.54 -19.97
CA THR A 47 44.21 25.16 -19.20
C THR A 47 44.22 23.67 -18.89
N ALA A 48 45.40 23.02 -18.86
CA ALA A 48 45.50 21.60 -18.48
C ALA A 48 45.02 21.30 -17.04
N GLU A 49 44.85 22.30 -16.17
CA GLU A 49 44.21 22.16 -14.85
C GLU A 49 42.75 21.71 -14.94
N THR A 50 42.05 22.07 -16.04
CA THR A 50 40.70 21.57 -16.31
C THR A 50 40.66 20.08 -16.64
N PHE A 51 41.80 19.45 -16.93
CA PHE A 51 41.89 18.00 -17.16
C PHE A 51 41.88 17.20 -15.85
N ALA A 52 42.60 17.65 -14.81
CA ALA A 52 42.64 16.98 -13.50
C ALA A 52 41.41 17.23 -12.62
N SER A 53 40.75 18.38 -12.78
CA SER A 53 39.64 18.81 -11.93
C SER A 53 38.25 18.52 -12.50
N ARG A 54 38.16 17.81 -13.62
CA ARG A 54 36.90 17.53 -14.30
C ARG A 54 36.21 16.31 -13.70
N ASN A 55 34.97 16.49 -13.27
CA ASN A 55 34.06 15.37 -13.04
C ASN A 55 33.78 14.70 -14.38
N VAL A 56 34.40 13.55 -14.60
CA VAL A 56 34.12 12.70 -15.75
C VAL A 56 32.75 12.06 -15.49
N PRO A 57 31.75 12.23 -16.38
CA PRO A 57 30.44 11.63 -16.20
C PRO A 57 30.57 10.11 -16.00
N GLN A 58 30.00 9.60 -14.92
CA GLN A 58 29.91 8.18 -14.59
C GLN A 58 28.44 7.78 -14.47
N SER A 59 28.11 6.58 -14.92
CA SER A 59 26.74 6.08 -14.87
C SER A 59 26.37 5.64 -13.45
N THR A 60 25.11 5.88 -13.08
CA THR A 60 24.55 5.45 -11.80
C THR A 60 24.10 3.99 -11.90
N ARG A 61 24.53 3.18 -10.94
CA ARG A 61 24.22 1.76 -10.89
C ARG A 61 23.18 1.51 -9.80
N ILE A 62 22.03 0.97 -10.21
CA ILE A 62 20.91 0.66 -9.32
C ILE A 62 20.90 -0.85 -9.10
N TYR A 63 21.00 -1.27 -7.84
CA TYR A 63 21.06 -2.66 -7.40
C TYR A 63 19.81 -3.04 -6.61
N ASP A 64 19.51 -4.33 -6.56
CA ASP A 64 18.55 -4.90 -5.63
C ASP A 64 19.02 -4.76 -4.17
N ARG A 65 18.19 -5.22 -3.22
CA ARG A 65 18.47 -5.13 -1.79
C ARG A 65 19.71 -5.87 -1.32
N SER A 66 20.21 -6.84 -2.08
CA SER A 66 21.45 -7.56 -1.75
C SER A 66 22.70 -6.74 -2.08
N GLY A 67 22.57 -5.76 -2.99
CA GLY A 67 23.70 -5.03 -3.55
C GLY A 67 24.45 -5.79 -4.64
N GLU A 68 24.03 -7.02 -4.98
CA GLU A 68 24.71 -7.88 -5.97
C GLU A 68 24.01 -7.85 -7.33
N VAL A 69 22.68 -7.83 -7.36
CA VAL A 69 21.92 -7.88 -8.61
C VAL A 69 21.77 -6.48 -9.19
N LEU A 70 22.45 -6.21 -10.31
CA LEU A 70 22.26 -4.97 -11.05
C LEU A 70 20.85 -4.95 -11.70
N LEU A 71 20.05 -3.96 -11.33
CA LEU A 71 18.73 -3.71 -11.91
C LEU A 71 18.84 -2.83 -13.15
N TYR A 72 19.63 -1.76 -13.06
CA TYR A 72 19.83 -0.84 -14.18
C TYR A 72 21.13 -0.04 -14.07
N ASP A 73 21.70 0.27 -15.23
CA ASP A 73 22.88 1.11 -15.40
C ASP A 73 22.44 2.42 -16.06
N LEU A 74 22.01 3.37 -15.22
CA LEU A 74 21.43 4.64 -15.61
C LEU A 74 22.51 5.59 -16.10
N HIS A 75 22.38 6.04 -17.34
CA HIS A 75 23.32 6.94 -17.99
C HIS A 75 22.58 7.99 -18.82
N GLY A 76 23.16 9.18 -18.91
CA GLY A 76 22.75 10.19 -19.90
C GLY A 76 23.30 9.84 -21.29
N ASP A 77 24.04 10.77 -21.89
CA ASP A 77 24.66 10.55 -23.21
C ASP A 77 25.88 9.60 -23.20
N GLU A 78 26.40 9.26 -22.02
CA GLU A 78 27.62 8.47 -21.85
C GLU A 78 27.49 7.43 -20.72
N LYS A 79 27.58 6.14 -21.07
CA LYS A 79 27.72 5.03 -20.12
C LYS A 79 29.21 4.84 -19.80
N ARG A 80 29.63 5.14 -18.56
CA ARG A 80 31.04 5.06 -18.14
C ARG A 80 31.18 4.57 -16.71
N THR A 81 32.21 3.76 -16.49
CA THR A 81 32.71 3.40 -15.15
C THR A 81 34.22 3.60 -15.14
N ILE A 82 34.72 4.34 -14.15
CA ILE A 82 36.16 4.58 -14.01
C ILE A 82 36.80 3.40 -13.29
N VAL A 83 37.92 2.92 -13.82
CA VAL A 83 38.74 1.86 -13.21
C VAL A 83 40.21 2.29 -13.20
N PRO A 84 40.94 2.09 -12.08
CA PRO A 84 42.39 2.32 -12.05
C PRO A 84 43.15 1.43 -13.04
N LEU A 85 44.28 1.90 -13.58
CA LEU A 85 45.05 1.20 -14.61
C LEU A 85 45.55 -0.18 -14.18
N ASP A 86 45.85 -0.36 -12.90
CA ASP A 86 46.30 -1.63 -12.31
C ASP A 86 45.18 -2.68 -12.19
N GLN A 87 43.92 -2.26 -12.33
CA GLN A 87 42.73 -3.11 -12.41
C GLN A 87 42.29 -3.36 -13.87
N ILE A 88 43.15 -3.08 -14.84
CA ILE A 88 42.92 -3.39 -16.26
C ILE A 88 43.86 -4.52 -16.69
N SER A 89 43.37 -5.49 -17.47
CA SER A 89 44.18 -6.60 -17.98
C SER A 89 45.43 -6.10 -18.70
N PRO A 90 46.66 -6.58 -18.38
CA PRO A 90 47.88 -6.19 -19.07
C PRO A 90 47.82 -6.45 -20.57
N SER A 91 47.12 -7.51 -20.99
CA SER A 91 46.91 -7.82 -22.42
C SER A 91 46.12 -6.73 -23.12
N LEU A 92 45.12 -6.13 -22.46
CA LEU A 92 44.33 -5.01 -22.99
C LEU A 92 45.15 -3.73 -23.07
N VAL A 93 45.90 -3.40 -22.00
CA VAL A 93 46.80 -2.24 -21.99
C VAL A 93 47.79 -2.32 -23.16
N ASN A 94 48.47 -3.46 -23.31
CA ASN A 94 49.42 -3.68 -24.41
C ASN A 94 48.72 -3.68 -25.77
N ALA A 95 47.55 -4.31 -25.90
CA ALA A 95 46.78 -4.33 -27.14
C ALA A 95 46.40 -2.92 -27.59
N THR A 96 45.97 -2.06 -26.67
CA THR A 96 45.62 -0.66 -26.97
C THR A 96 46.85 0.14 -27.40
N ILE A 97 47.96 0.03 -26.68
CA ILE A 97 49.22 0.70 -27.06
C ILE A 97 49.62 0.28 -28.48
N VAL A 98 49.66 -1.01 -28.76
CA VAL A 98 50.08 -1.53 -30.07
C VAL A 98 49.09 -1.17 -31.20
N ALA A 99 47.80 -1.12 -30.90
CA ALA A 99 46.77 -0.80 -31.88
C ALA A 99 46.74 0.69 -32.28
N GLU A 100 47.01 1.58 -31.32
CA GLU A 100 46.83 3.03 -31.45
C GLU A 100 48.15 3.81 -31.55
N ASP A 101 49.19 3.42 -30.78
CA ASP A 101 50.44 4.17 -30.63
C ASP A 101 51.59 3.28 -30.10
N ASP A 102 52.23 2.51 -30.99
CA ASP A 102 53.28 1.55 -30.62
C ASP A 102 54.59 2.21 -30.12
N GLN A 103 54.70 3.54 -30.21
CA GLN A 103 55.82 4.32 -29.68
C GLN A 103 55.41 5.20 -28.50
N PHE A 104 54.25 4.95 -27.87
CA PHE A 104 53.67 5.78 -26.83
C PHE A 104 54.66 6.20 -25.74
N PHE A 105 55.49 5.28 -25.24
CA PHE A 105 56.46 5.57 -24.18
C PHE A 105 57.73 6.29 -24.65
N HIS A 106 57.95 6.44 -25.96
CA HIS A 106 59.18 6.96 -26.55
C HIS A 106 59.07 8.38 -27.11
N HIS A 107 57.86 8.94 -27.20
CA HIS A 107 57.64 10.32 -27.63
C HIS A 107 57.00 11.18 -26.53
N ILE A 108 57.01 12.51 -26.71
CA ILE A 108 56.39 13.47 -25.78
C ILE A 108 55.21 14.09 -26.50
N GLY A 109 54.01 13.56 -26.28
CA GLY A 109 52.73 14.06 -26.84
C GLY A 109 52.53 13.88 -28.35
N ILE A 110 53.58 13.96 -29.18
CA ILE A 110 53.53 13.84 -30.64
C ILE A 110 54.61 12.89 -31.17
N ASP A 111 54.25 12.01 -32.10
CA ASP A 111 55.21 11.17 -32.84
C ASP A 111 55.67 11.90 -34.12
N VAL A 112 56.78 12.65 -34.02
CA VAL A 112 57.35 13.39 -35.17
C VAL A 112 57.76 12.45 -36.32
N PRO A 113 58.51 11.35 -36.08
CA PRO A 113 58.75 10.34 -37.10
C PRO A 113 57.46 9.79 -37.74
N GLY A 114 56.42 9.51 -36.94
CA GLY A 114 55.12 9.03 -37.41
C GLY A 114 54.37 10.03 -38.27
N ILE A 115 54.38 11.32 -37.90
CA ILE A 115 53.78 12.40 -38.69
C ILE A 115 54.45 12.51 -40.06
N VAL A 116 55.80 12.48 -40.10
CA VAL A 116 56.56 12.55 -41.36
C VAL A 116 56.28 11.31 -42.22
N ARG A 117 56.23 10.12 -41.60
CA ARG A 117 55.92 8.86 -42.28
C ARG A 117 54.51 8.88 -42.88
N ALA A 118 53.52 9.30 -42.10
CA ALA A 118 52.13 9.42 -42.54
C ALA A 118 51.97 10.46 -43.65
N PHE A 119 52.68 11.59 -43.57
CA PHE A 119 52.68 12.62 -44.61
C PHE A 119 53.16 12.06 -45.96
N PHE A 120 54.30 11.37 -45.98
CA PHE A 120 54.82 10.75 -47.21
C PHE A 120 53.92 9.60 -47.70
N ALA A 121 53.43 8.75 -46.81
CA ALA A 121 52.54 7.66 -47.17
C ALA A 121 51.25 8.17 -47.83
N ASN A 122 50.63 9.23 -47.30
CA ASN A 122 49.41 9.82 -47.85
C ASN A 122 49.66 10.55 -49.18
N LEU A 123 50.85 11.12 -49.39
CA LEU A 123 51.22 11.80 -50.64
C LEU A 123 51.47 10.82 -51.80
N PHE A 124 51.98 9.61 -51.51
CA PHE A 124 52.40 8.64 -52.53
C PHE A 124 51.42 7.47 -52.75
N SER A 125 50.57 7.12 -51.78
CA SER A 125 49.71 5.91 -51.86
C SER A 125 48.24 6.16 -52.25
N GLY A 126 47.81 7.42 -52.37
CA GLY A 126 46.43 7.77 -52.74
C GLY A 126 45.33 7.32 -51.77
N SER A 127 45.67 6.62 -50.67
CA SER A 127 44.75 6.18 -49.63
C SER A 127 44.95 6.98 -48.35
N LEU A 128 43.87 7.48 -47.76
CA LEU A 128 43.85 8.27 -46.52
C LEU A 128 43.90 7.36 -45.26
N GLY A 129 44.81 6.38 -45.23
CA GLY A 129 44.72 5.23 -44.32
C GLY A 129 45.53 5.26 -43.02
N GLN A 130 46.68 5.96 -42.97
CA GLN A 130 47.57 5.97 -41.80
C GLN A 130 47.46 7.29 -41.03
N GLY A 131 46.82 7.25 -39.85
CA GLY A 131 46.76 8.38 -38.93
C GLY A 131 47.97 8.37 -38.00
N GLY A 132 48.79 9.42 -38.04
CA GLY A 132 49.92 9.60 -37.12
C GLY A 132 49.53 10.29 -35.80
N SER A 133 48.38 9.94 -35.24
CA SER A 133 47.86 10.55 -34.00
C SER A 133 48.21 9.68 -32.79
N THR A 134 48.85 10.26 -31.78
CA THR A 134 49.26 9.59 -30.54
C THR A 134 48.09 9.39 -29.57
N ILE A 135 48.24 8.50 -28.58
CA ILE A 135 47.23 8.31 -27.52
C ILE A 135 46.91 9.64 -26.81
N THR A 136 47.92 10.44 -26.48
CA THR A 136 47.76 11.75 -25.84
C THR A 136 46.95 12.72 -26.72
N GLN A 137 47.23 12.74 -28.03
CA GLN A 137 46.46 13.55 -28.98
C GLN A 137 45.01 13.11 -29.09
N GLN A 138 44.77 11.80 -29.07
CA GLN A 138 43.42 11.26 -29.10
C GLN A 138 42.65 11.59 -27.81
N LEU A 139 43.29 11.51 -26.65
CA LEU A 139 42.73 11.88 -25.36
C LEU A 139 42.32 13.36 -25.32
N VAL A 140 43.19 14.27 -25.74
CA VAL A 140 42.88 15.70 -25.84
C VAL A 140 41.67 15.94 -26.76
N ARG A 141 41.64 15.24 -27.89
CA ARG A 141 40.54 15.34 -28.86
C ARG A 141 39.21 14.85 -28.28
N SER A 142 39.21 13.80 -27.45
CA SER A 142 37.98 13.27 -26.84
C SER A 142 37.55 14.03 -25.59
N ALA A 143 38.50 14.56 -24.82
CA ALA A 143 38.21 15.16 -23.51
C ALA A 143 37.99 16.69 -23.57
N VAL A 144 38.73 17.43 -24.41
CA VAL A 144 38.86 18.89 -24.28
C VAL A 144 38.34 19.66 -25.52
N LEU A 145 38.50 19.10 -26.72
CA LEU A 145 38.24 19.83 -27.97
C LEU A 145 36.90 19.44 -28.62
N THR A 146 36.29 20.37 -29.35
CA THR A 146 35.10 20.11 -30.17
C THR A 146 35.43 19.20 -31.36
N ARG A 147 34.41 18.50 -31.91
CA ARG A 147 34.57 17.50 -32.99
C ARG A 147 34.92 18.10 -34.38
N GLU A 148 35.02 19.41 -34.53
CA GLU A 148 35.23 20.07 -35.83
C GLU A 148 36.61 19.79 -36.44
N LYS A 149 36.68 19.26 -37.67
CA LYS A 149 37.96 18.97 -38.34
C LYS A 149 38.61 20.23 -38.96
N THR A 150 39.10 21.14 -38.13
CA THR A 150 39.85 22.33 -38.58
C THR A 150 41.36 22.22 -38.32
N PHE A 151 42.17 22.90 -39.13
CA PHE A 151 43.62 23.03 -38.88
C PHE A 151 43.90 23.71 -37.55
N ALA A 152 43.08 24.70 -37.17
CA ALA A 152 43.18 25.38 -35.88
C ALA A 152 42.99 24.40 -34.70
N ARG A 153 41.98 23.51 -34.77
CA ARG A 153 41.80 22.45 -33.77
C ARG A 153 43.01 21.53 -33.68
N LYS A 154 43.60 21.12 -34.82
CA LYS A 154 44.76 20.21 -34.80
C LYS A 154 46.01 20.86 -34.16
N ILE A 155 46.19 22.17 -34.34
CA ILE A 155 47.23 22.93 -33.63
C ILE A 155 46.95 22.96 -32.12
N ARG A 156 45.70 23.21 -31.71
CA ARG A 156 45.29 23.16 -30.29
C ARG A 156 45.53 21.77 -29.68
N GLU A 157 45.23 20.71 -30.42
CA GLU A 157 45.45 19.31 -30.02
C GLU A 157 46.93 19.04 -29.72
N ILE A 158 47.84 19.52 -30.58
CA ILE A 158 49.29 19.36 -30.39
C ILE A 158 49.77 20.11 -29.14
N ILE A 159 49.36 21.37 -28.96
CA ILE A 159 49.79 22.21 -27.83
C ILE A 159 49.33 21.59 -26.51
N LEU A 160 48.05 21.23 -26.41
CA LEU A 160 47.48 20.61 -25.22
C LEU A 160 48.09 19.23 -24.95
N SER A 161 48.43 18.45 -25.98
CA SER A 161 49.09 17.15 -25.79
C SER A 161 50.47 17.30 -25.16
N LEU A 162 51.24 18.31 -25.59
CA LEU A 162 52.54 18.63 -25.00
C LEU A 162 52.40 19.14 -23.57
N GLU A 163 51.35 19.93 -23.29
CA GLU A 163 51.08 20.43 -21.94
C GLU A 163 50.67 19.31 -20.98
N ILE A 164 49.80 18.38 -21.40
CA ILE A 164 49.40 17.21 -20.61
C ILE A 164 50.62 16.33 -20.30
N GLU A 165 51.47 16.05 -21.29
CA GLU A 165 52.67 15.23 -21.10
C GLU A 165 53.76 15.88 -20.23
N ALA A 166 53.72 17.21 -20.07
CA ALA A 166 54.60 17.91 -19.15
C ALA A 166 54.12 17.83 -17.70
N ARG A 167 52.84 17.52 -17.46
CA ARG A 167 52.21 17.54 -16.13
C ARG A 167 51.84 16.14 -15.61
N PHE A 168 51.51 15.21 -16.50
CA PHE A 168 51.06 13.86 -16.16
C PHE A 168 52.03 12.80 -16.69
N SER A 169 52.17 11.71 -15.95
CA SER A 169 52.93 10.54 -16.36
C SER A 169 52.24 9.79 -17.50
N LYS A 170 53.01 8.97 -18.23
CA LYS A 170 52.47 8.10 -19.29
C LYS A 170 51.40 7.14 -18.77
N GLN A 171 51.51 6.70 -17.52
CA GLN A 171 50.52 5.81 -16.91
C GLN A 171 49.21 6.55 -16.64
N GLU A 172 49.25 7.75 -16.06
CA GLU A 172 48.06 8.57 -15.83
C GLU A 172 47.36 8.94 -17.15
N ILE A 173 48.14 9.26 -18.19
CA ILE A 173 47.60 9.54 -19.54
C ILE A 173 46.90 8.32 -20.12
N LEU A 174 47.50 7.13 -19.97
CA LEU A 174 46.94 5.89 -20.48
C LEU A 174 45.69 5.47 -19.70
N GLU A 175 45.68 5.61 -18.38
CA GLU A 175 44.51 5.41 -17.52
C GLU A 175 43.35 6.32 -17.94
N ALA A 176 43.62 7.62 -18.09
CA ALA A 176 42.62 8.58 -18.53
C ALA A 176 42.12 8.27 -19.94
N TYR A 177 43.00 7.86 -20.86
CA TYR A 177 42.61 7.44 -22.21
C TYR A 177 41.67 6.24 -22.20
N LEU A 178 42.04 5.18 -21.47
CA LEU A 178 41.25 3.95 -21.37
C LEU A 178 39.90 4.18 -20.69
N ASN A 179 39.79 5.15 -19.78
CA ASN A 179 38.52 5.53 -19.13
C ASN A 179 37.68 6.56 -19.94
N GLN A 180 38.30 7.31 -20.85
CA GLN A 180 37.62 8.40 -21.58
C GLN A 180 37.14 8.00 -22.97
N ILE A 181 37.83 7.08 -23.66
CA ILE A 181 37.55 6.83 -25.07
C ILE A 181 36.22 6.10 -25.30
N SER A 182 35.59 6.37 -26.44
CA SER A 182 34.35 5.69 -26.85
C SER A 182 34.67 4.32 -27.45
N TYR A 183 33.94 3.31 -26.99
CA TYR A 183 33.91 1.97 -27.57
C TYR A 183 32.62 1.73 -28.39
N GLY A 184 31.86 2.79 -28.71
CA GLY A 184 30.62 2.74 -29.49
C GLY A 184 29.36 2.60 -28.64
N SER A 185 28.19 2.81 -29.25
CA SER A 185 26.87 2.64 -28.60
C SER A 185 26.72 3.36 -27.25
N LEU A 186 27.18 4.62 -27.17
CA LEU A 186 27.22 5.44 -25.94
C LEU A 186 28.12 4.89 -24.82
N VAL A 187 28.88 3.81 -25.05
CA VAL A 187 29.81 3.23 -24.08
C VAL A 187 31.15 3.95 -24.15
N TYR A 188 31.58 4.51 -23.02
CA TYR A 188 32.86 5.16 -22.83
C TYR A 188 33.60 4.51 -21.67
N GLY A 189 34.92 4.39 -21.82
CA GLY A 189 35.74 3.73 -20.83
C GLY A 189 35.74 2.21 -20.96
N VAL A 190 36.89 1.61 -20.66
CA VAL A 190 37.14 0.21 -20.96
C VAL A 190 36.41 -0.76 -20.02
N GLU A 191 36.16 -0.37 -18.77
CA GLU A 191 35.37 -1.19 -17.83
C GLU A 191 33.92 -1.32 -18.30
N ALA A 192 33.28 -0.20 -18.67
CA ALA A 192 31.93 -0.20 -19.21
C ALA A 192 31.85 -0.98 -20.55
N ALA A 193 32.89 -0.90 -21.39
CA ALA A 193 32.99 -1.67 -22.62
C ALA A 193 33.13 -3.18 -22.37
N SER A 194 33.99 -3.57 -21.44
CA SER A 194 34.19 -4.97 -21.04
C SER A 194 32.90 -5.59 -20.52
N GLN A 195 32.20 -4.89 -19.62
CA GLN A 195 30.94 -5.35 -19.06
C GLN A 195 29.84 -5.42 -20.14
N THR A 196 29.79 -4.43 -21.05
CA THR A 196 28.76 -4.39 -22.10
C THR A 196 28.96 -5.48 -23.16
N TYR A 197 30.20 -5.70 -23.60
CA TYR A 197 30.49 -6.60 -24.70
C TYR A 197 30.79 -8.04 -24.28
N PHE A 198 31.28 -8.25 -23.05
CA PHE A 198 31.69 -9.58 -22.57
C PHE A 198 31.09 -9.98 -21.22
N GLY A 199 30.45 -9.06 -20.48
CA GLY A 199 29.87 -9.34 -19.16
C GLY A 199 30.94 -9.62 -18.08
N LYS A 200 32.15 -9.08 -18.26
CA LYS A 200 33.31 -9.30 -17.39
C LYS A 200 33.91 -7.97 -16.94
N SER A 201 34.62 -7.99 -15.81
CA SER A 201 35.51 -6.87 -15.45
C SER A 201 36.68 -6.78 -16.44
N ALA A 202 37.17 -5.57 -16.72
CA ALA A 202 38.29 -5.34 -17.63
C ALA A 202 39.59 -6.02 -17.17
N ARG A 203 39.70 -6.36 -15.88
CA ARG A 203 40.82 -7.14 -15.32
C ARG A 203 40.82 -8.60 -15.78
N ASP A 204 39.65 -9.16 -16.08
CA ASP A 204 39.42 -10.60 -16.30
C ASP A 204 39.35 -10.96 -17.81
N LEU A 205 39.74 -10.03 -18.69
CA LEU A 205 39.69 -10.20 -20.15
C LEU A 205 40.80 -11.11 -20.70
N SER A 206 40.42 -12.00 -21.62
CA SER A 206 41.38 -12.81 -22.39
C SER A 206 42.17 -11.96 -23.40
N VAL A 207 43.23 -12.53 -23.99
CA VAL A 207 44.00 -11.87 -25.08
C VAL A 207 43.09 -11.53 -26.28
N ALA A 208 42.19 -12.43 -26.65
CA ALA A 208 41.28 -12.22 -27.78
C ALA A 208 40.23 -11.14 -27.48
N GLU A 209 39.66 -11.14 -26.27
CA GLU A 209 38.69 -10.12 -25.83
C GLU A 209 39.38 -8.75 -25.71
N SER A 210 40.58 -8.72 -25.14
CA SER A 210 41.45 -7.54 -25.02
C SER A 210 41.77 -6.91 -26.38
N ALA A 211 42.26 -7.71 -27.34
CA ALA A 211 42.54 -7.25 -28.70
C ALA A 211 41.28 -6.82 -29.45
N THR A 212 40.13 -7.41 -29.13
CA THR A 212 38.83 -7.02 -29.70
C THR A 212 38.42 -5.64 -29.19
N LEU A 213 38.51 -5.37 -27.88
CA LEU A 213 38.24 -4.03 -27.35
C LEU A 213 39.20 -2.99 -27.90
N ALA A 214 40.51 -3.31 -27.96
CA ALA A 214 41.52 -2.41 -28.52
C ALA A 214 41.30 -2.09 -30.01
N ALA A 215 40.56 -2.91 -30.74
CA ALA A 215 40.21 -2.65 -32.14
C ALA A 215 39.11 -1.59 -32.31
N LEU A 216 38.23 -1.42 -31.32
CA LEU A 216 37.03 -0.60 -31.44
C LEU A 216 37.28 0.91 -31.54
N PRO A 217 38.14 1.55 -30.70
CA PRO A 217 38.29 3.01 -30.64
C PRO A 217 38.51 3.72 -31.99
N LYS A 218 39.22 3.07 -32.91
CA LYS A 218 39.49 3.59 -34.25
C LYS A 218 38.22 3.92 -35.04
N ALA A 219 37.20 3.06 -34.98
CA ALA A 219 35.93 3.24 -35.68
C ALA A 219 34.82 2.36 -35.06
N PRO A 220 34.31 2.70 -33.87
CA PRO A 220 33.50 1.76 -33.09
C PRO A 220 32.25 1.27 -33.84
N SER A 221 31.44 2.20 -34.38
CA SER A 221 30.23 1.87 -35.13
C SER A 221 30.50 1.08 -36.41
N TYR A 222 31.68 1.20 -37.02
CA TYR A 222 32.04 0.44 -38.22
C TYR A 222 32.28 -1.02 -37.89
N TYR A 223 33.10 -1.26 -36.86
CA TYR A 223 33.52 -2.60 -36.45
C TYR A 223 32.40 -3.38 -35.76
N LEU A 224 31.60 -2.74 -34.91
CA LEU A 224 30.45 -3.38 -34.25
C LEU A 224 29.42 -3.93 -35.24
N ASN A 225 29.25 -3.26 -36.39
CA ASN A 225 28.34 -3.68 -37.45
C ASN A 225 28.99 -4.64 -38.47
N ARG A 226 30.29 -4.97 -38.32
CA ARG A 226 31.05 -5.82 -39.25
C ARG A 226 31.94 -6.80 -38.49
N PRO A 227 31.35 -7.88 -37.92
CA PRO A 227 32.08 -8.84 -37.08
C PRO A 227 33.30 -9.46 -37.76
N ASP A 228 33.23 -9.74 -39.06
CA ASP A 228 34.36 -10.31 -39.82
C ASP A 228 35.55 -9.33 -39.87
N GLU A 229 35.29 -8.06 -40.11
CA GLU A 229 36.33 -7.02 -40.16
C GLU A 229 36.89 -6.69 -38.78
N LEU A 230 36.05 -6.73 -37.74
CA LEU A 230 36.48 -6.65 -36.35
C LEU A 230 37.41 -7.83 -36.00
N ASN A 231 37.06 -9.05 -36.41
CA ASN A 231 37.89 -10.22 -36.16
C ASN A 231 39.24 -10.16 -36.91
N LEU A 232 39.26 -9.65 -38.14
CA LEU A 232 40.51 -9.38 -38.87
C LEU A 232 41.38 -8.34 -38.13
N ARG A 233 40.77 -7.24 -37.64
CA ARG A 233 41.48 -6.22 -36.86
C ARG A 233 42.00 -6.75 -35.54
N LYS A 234 41.22 -7.58 -34.83
CA LYS A 234 41.63 -8.31 -33.62
C LYS A 234 42.87 -9.18 -33.92
N ASN A 235 42.80 -10.02 -34.96
CA ASN A 235 43.91 -10.91 -35.33
C ASN A 235 45.19 -10.13 -35.65
N TYR A 236 45.08 -9.00 -36.36
CA TYR A 236 46.21 -8.11 -36.62
C TYR A 236 46.86 -7.59 -35.32
N ILE A 237 46.06 -7.18 -34.34
CA ILE A 237 46.56 -6.69 -33.04
C ILE A 237 47.27 -7.83 -32.28
N VAL A 238 46.68 -9.04 -32.25
CA VAL A 238 47.29 -10.23 -31.63
C VAL A 238 48.62 -10.61 -32.28
N GLU A 239 48.70 -10.60 -33.61
CA GLU A 239 49.97 -10.84 -34.34
C GLU A 239 51.02 -9.79 -34.00
N ARG A 240 50.60 -8.53 -33.93
CA ARG A 240 51.50 -7.42 -33.62
C ARG A 240 52.02 -7.49 -32.18
N LEU A 241 51.20 -7.94 -31.23
CA LEU A 241 51.62 -8.21 -29.85
C LEU A 241 52.72 -9.28 -29.80
N GLY A 242 52.56 -10.38 -30.56
CA GLY A 242 53.60 -11.40 -30.68
C GLY A 242 54.89 -10.89 -31.33
N ALA A 243 54.77 -10.12 -32.43
CA ALA A 243 55.93 -9.55 -33.13
C ALA A 243 56.75 -8.57 -32.28
N LEU A 244 56.13 -7.92 -31.30
CA LEU A 244 56.78 -7.00 -30.36
C LEU A 244 57.21 -7.68 -29.05
N GLY A 245 56.99 -9.00 -28.91
CA GLY A 245 57.43 -9.80 -27.77
C GLY A 245 56.52 -9.72 -26.54
N TYR A 246 55.28 -9.26 -26.68
CA TYR A 246 54.31 -9.22 -25.58
C TYR A 246 53.57 -10.54 -25.36
N LEU A 247 53.58 -11.44 -26.34
CA LEU A 247 52.91 -12.75 -26.31
C LEU A 247 53.83 -13.82 -26.88
N GLU A 248 53.77 -15.03 -26.30
CA GLU A 248 54.43 -16.21 -26.84
C GLU A 248 53.69 -16.74 -28.07
N ALA A 249 54.39 -17.48 -28.95
CA ALA A 249 53.81 -17.99 -30.20
C ALA A 249 52.52 -18.82 -29.98
N ALA A 250 52.45 -19.59 -28.89
CA ALA A 250 51.26 -20.37 -28.53
C ALA A 250 50.07 -19.48 -28.13
N GLU A 251 50.32 -18.34 -27.48
CA GLU A 251 49.28 -17.38 -27.07
C GLU A 251 48.76 -16.58 -28.27
N VAL A 252 49.63 -16.28 -29.24
CA VAL A 252 49.24 -15.65 -30.51
C VAL A 252 48.27 -16.55 -31.27
N GLU A 253 48.61 -17.84 -31.44
CA GLU A 253 47.73 -18.79 -32.14
C GLU A 253 46.40 -18.98 -31.40
N LYS A 254 46.44 -19.09 -30.06
CA LYS A 254 45.23 -19.18 -29.23
C LYS A 254 44.36 -17.93 -29.37
N GLY A 255 44.94 -16.74 -29.25
CA GLY A 255 44.20 -15.46 -29.33
C GLY A 255 43.59 -15.20 -30.71
N LYS A 256 44.22 -15.71 -31.78
CA LYS A 256 43.65 -15.65 -33.14
C LYS A 256 42.49 -16.62 -33.31
N ALA A 257 42.64 -17.85 -32.81
CA ALA A 257 41.62 -18.90 -32.91
C ALA A 257 40.38 -18.64 -32.03
N GLU A 258 40.56 -17.97 -30.90
CA GLU A 258 39.46 -17.60 -30.00
C GLU A 258 38.56 -16.53 -30.64
N ALA A 259 37.29 -16.89 -30.87
CA ALA A 259 36.29 -15.97 -31.35
C ALA A 259 35.74 -15.14 -30.17
N ALA A 260 36.03 -13.84 -30.15
CA ALA A 260 35.45 -12.91 -29.18
C ALA A 260 33.97 -12.69 -29.52
N LYS A 261 33.08 -13.48 -28.91
CA LYS A 261 31.63 -13.34 -29.10
C LYS A 261 31.14 -12.16 -28.26
N LEU A 262 30.84 -11.06 -28.95
CA LEU A 262 30.18 -9.92 -28.31
C LEU A 262 28.77 -10.34 -27.84
N LEU A 263 28.41 -9.97 -26.62
CA LEU A 263 27.06 -10.09 -26.13
C LEU A 263 26.11 -9.23 -26.99
N PRO A 264 24.88 -9.70 -27.26
CA PRO A 264 23.89 -8.87 -27.93
C PRO A 264 23.64 -7.60 -27.09
N PRO A 265 23.40 -6.44 -27.71
CA PRO A 265 23.05 -5.23 -26.97
C PRO A 265 21.79 -5.51 -26.16
N ARG A 266 21.98 -5.65 -24.85
CA ARG A 266 20.93 -5.76 -23.86
C ARG A 266 21.12 -4.58 -22.92
N GLU A 267 20.35 -3.53 -23.11
CA GLU A 267 19.92 -2.73 -21.97
C GLU A 267 18.89 -3.57 -21.21
N ALA A 268 19.34 -4.63 -20.55
CA ALA A 268 18.47 -5.48 -19.76
C ALA A 268 18.16 -4.76 -18.45
N ILE A 269 17.24 -3.80 -18.52
CA ILE A 269 16.61 -3.25 -17.34
C ILE A 269 15.75 -4.35 -16.70
N ARG A 270 16.08 -4.70 -15.45
CA ARG A 270 15.23 -5.56 -14.61
C ARG A 270 14.28 -4.69 -13.82
N ALA A 271 13.08 -5.18 -13.55
CA ALA A 271 12.07 -4.45 -12.78
C ALA A 271 11.82 -3.01 -13.30
N PRO A 272 11.59 -2.79 -14.60
CA PRO A 272 11.62 -1.46 -15.20
C PRO A 272 10.66 -0.46 -14.54
N HIS A 273 9.44 -0.87 -14.17
CA HIS A 273 8.51 0.02 -13.46
C HIS A 273 9.08 0.50 -12.11
N PHE A 274 9.78 -0.36 -11.37
CA PHE A 274 10.43 -0.01 -10.11
C PHE A 274 11.67 0.85 -10.35
N VAL A 275 12.49 0.52 -11.35
CA VAL A 275 13.71 1.29 -11.67
C VAL A 275 13.37 2.72 -12.04
N PHE A 276 12.36 2.95 -12.88
CA PHE A 276 11.97 4.33 -13.24
C PHE A 276 11.33 5.07 -12.07
N TYR A 277 10.60 4.37 -11.18
CA TYR A 277 10.12 4.93 -9.92
C TYR A 277 11.28 5.35 -9.00
N VAL A 278 12.32 4.52 -8.88
CA VAL A 278 13.54 4.83 -8.14
C VAL A 278 14.29 5.99 -8.77
N GLN A 279 14.39 6.03 -10.10
CA GLN A 279 15.03 7.13 -10.82
C GLN A 279 14.33 8.46 -10.50
N GLU A 280 13.00 8.54 -10.60
CA GLU A 280 12.24 9.76 -10.26
C GLU A 280 12.50 10.18 -8.80
N GLU A 281 12.57 9.23 -7.88
CA GLU A 281 12.83 9.50 -6.46
C GLU A 281 14.27 9.99 -6.22
N LEU A 282 15.26 9.40 -6.88
CA LEU A 282 16.65 9.85 -6.85
C LEU A 282 16.78 11.26 -7.43
N GLU A 283 16.14 11.53 -8.57
CA GLU A 283 16.17 12.85 -9.21
C GLU A 283 15.54 13.92 -8.31
N ARG A 284 14.44 13.57 -7.61
CA ARG A 284 13.79 14.44 -6.63
C ARG A 284 14.67 14.75 -5.42
N ARG A 285 15.44 13.77 -4.92
CA ARG A 285 16.30 13.92 -3.73
C ARG A 285 17.66 14.55 -4.03
N PHE A 286 18.30 14.18 -5.14
CA PHE A 286 19.71 14.50 -5.43
C PHE A 286 19.92 15.35 -6.69
N GLY A 287 18.88 15.55 -7.51
CA GLY A 287 18.93 16.31 -8.76
C GLY A 287 19.38 15.46 -9.96
N LYS A 288 18.76 15.72 -11.11
CA LYS A 288 18.95 14.95 -12.35
C LYS A 288 20.40 14.78 -12.80
N GLU A 289 21.17 15.87 -12.81
CA GLU A 289 22.57 15.85 -13.28
C GLU A 289 23.43 14.89 -12.44
N ARG A 290 23.27 14.92 -11.11
CA ARG A 290 24.01 14.02 -10.20
C ARG A 290 23.58 12.57 -10.38
N VAL A 291 22.29 12.32 -10.64
CA VAL A 291 21.77 10.97 -10.88
C VAL A 291 22.23 10.40 -12.22
N GLU A 292 22.31 11.20 -13.28
CA GLU A 292 22.72 10.71 -14.60
C GLU A 292 24.25 10.64 -14.79
N GLN A 293 25.02 11.46 -14.05
CA GLN A 293 26.46 11.65 -14.31
C GLN A 293 27.36 11.52 -13.07
N GLY A 294 26.78 11.43 -11.87
CA GLY A 294 27.52 11.43 -10.60
C GLY A 294 28.12 10.08 -10.20
N GLY A 295 27.91 9.01 -10.98
CA GLY A 295 28.44 7.69 -10.67
C GLY A 295 27.89 7.09 -9.38
N LEU A 296 26.61 7.32 -9.08
CA LEU A 296 26.03 6.86 -7.82
C LEU A 296 25.93 5.33 -7.79
N LYS A 297 26.15 4.75 -6.62
CA LYS A 297 25.81 3.36 -6.33
C LYS A 297 24.58 3.35 -5.43
N VAL A 298 23.49 2.81 -5.96
CA VAL A 298 22.17 2.82 -5.30
C VAL A 298 21.79 1.39 -4.94
N VAL A 299 21.63 1.11 -3.65
CA VAL A 299 21.06 -0.16 -3.17
C VAL A 299 19.60 0.10 -2.83
N THR A 300 18.69 -0.63 -3.47
CA THR A 300 17.24 -0.42 -3.34
C THR A 300 16.61 -1.39 -2.34
N THR A 301 15.33 -1.24 -2.07
CA THR A 301 14.56 -2.17 -1.22
C THR A 301 14.04 -3.39 -1.97
N LEU A 302 14.13 -3.39 -3.30
CA LEU A 302 13.59 -4.46 -4.15
C LEU A 302 14.30 -5.78 -3.91
N ASP A 303 13.52 -6.83 -3.69
CA ASP A 303 13.99 -8.20 -3.63
C ASP A 303 13.86 -8.82 -5.03
N ALA A 304 14.99 -9.14 -5.67
CA ALA A 304 14.98 -9.63 -7.04
C ALA A 304 14.19 -10.95 -7.20
N HIS A 305 14.19 -11.81 -6.18
CA HIS A 305 13.43 -13.07 -6.22
C HIS A 305 11.92 -12.81 -6.13
N LEU A 306 11.49 -11.96 -5.18
CA LEU A 306 10.07 -11.59 -5.08
C LEU A 306 9.59 -10.84 -6.32
N GLN A 307 10.42 -9.97 -6.90
CA GLN A 307 10.11 -9.29 -8.14
C GLN A 307 9.88 -10.28 -9.29
N ASP A 308 10.77 -11.28 -9.47
CA ASP A 308 10.59 -12.30 -10.51
C ASP A 308 9.28 -13.09 -10.31
N LEU A 309 8.93 -13.42 -9.06
CA LEU A 309 7.64 -14.06 -8.73
C LEU A 309 6.44 -13.16 -9.05
N ALA A 310 6.54 -11.86 -8.76
CA ALA A 310 5.50 -10.88 -9.06
C ALA A 310 5.26 -10.74 -10.57
N GLU A 311 6.31 -10.60 -11.36
CA GLU A 311 6.24 -10.49 -12.82
C GLU A 311 5.61 -11.74 -13.43
N VAL A 312 5.97 -12.94 -12.96
CA VAL A 312 5.35 -14.20 -13.40
C VAL A 312 3.85 -14.23 -13.05
N ALA A 313 3.49 -13.89 -11.82
CA ALA A 313 2.09 -13.91 -11.37
C ALA A 313 1.22 -12.92 -12.18
N VAL A 314 1.73 -11.70 -12.40
CA VAL A 314 1.07 -10.64 -13.16
C VAL A 314 0.93 -11.02 -14.63
N ARG A 315 2.02 -11.46 -15.29
CA ARG A 315 2.01 -11.83 -16.72
C ARG A 315 1.03 -12.95 -17.01
N GLU A 316 1.07 -14.02 -16.22
CA GLU A 316 0.18 -15.18 -16.42
C GLU A 316 -1.27 -14.86 -16.05
N GLY A 317 -1.47 -14.09 -14.97
CA GLY A 317 -2.77 -13.60 -14.55
C GLY A 317 -3.44 -12.72 -15.61
N ALA A 318 -2.73 -11.72 -16.12
CA ALA A 318 -3.19 -10.84 -17.19
C ALA A 318 -3.52 -11.63 -18.46
N ALA A 319 -2.68 -12.59 -18.86
CA ALA A 319 -2.96 -13.44 -20.03
C ALA A 319 -4.23 -14.29 -19.87
N SER A 320 -4.50 -14.80 -18.67
CA SER A 320 -5.76 -15.52 -18.36
C SER A 320 -6.96 -14.57 -18.39
N ASN A 321 -6.83 -13.40 -17.77
CA ASN A 321 -7.90 -12.40 -17.67
C ASN A 321 -8.24 -11.77 -19.02
N GLU A 322 -7.27 -11.59 -19.90
CA GLU A 322 -7.48 -11.10 -21.26
C GLU A 322 -8.46 -12.00 -22.03
N ARG A 323 -8.22 -13.32 -21.99
CA ARG A 323 -9.02 -14.32 -22.72
C ARG A 323 -10.44 -14.44 -22.18
N ARG A 324 -10.60 -14.37 -20.86
CA ARG A 324 -11.87 -14.67 -20.17
C ARG A 324 -12.73 -13.44 -19.92
N PHE A 325 -12.08 -12.32 -19.62
CA PHE A 325 -12.70 -11.14 -19.06
C PHE A 325 -12.32 -9.84 -19.78
N ARG A 326 -11.51 -9.89 -20.85
CA ARG A 326 -11.03 -8.69 -21.55
C ARG A 326 -10.26 -7.71 -20.64
N GLY A 327 -9.72 -8.20 -19.53
CA GLY A 327 -8.80 -7.46 -18.65
C GLY A 327 -7.37 -7.70 -19.12
N ARG A 328 -6.78 -6.71 -19.78
CA ARG A 328 -5.52 -6.88 -20.53
C ARG A 328 -4.28 -6.61 -19.68
N ASN A 329 -4.40 -5.81 -18.62
CA ASN A 329 -3.30 -5.46 -17.74
C ASN A 329 -3.56 -5.83 -16.29
N ALA A 330 -2.46 -5.97 -15.55
CA ALA A 330 -2.46 -6.13 -14.11
C ALA A 330 -1.21 -5.46 -13.53
N ALA A 331 -1.29 -5.05 -12.27
CA ALA A 331 -0.20 -4.46 -11.52
C ALA A 331 -0.14 -5.09 -10.12
N LEU A 332 1.05 -5.13 -9.52
CA LEU A 332 1.28 -5.70 -8.20
C LEU A 332 2.29 -4.83 -7.44
N VAL A 333 1.96 -4.51 -6.19
CA VAL A 333 2.89 -3.91 -5.23
C VAL A 333 2.98 -4.83 -4.02
N SER A 334 4.19 -5.14 -3.57
CA SER A 334 4.42 -5.86 -2.33
C SER A 334 5.40 -5.09 -1.46
N LEU A 335 5.07 -4.97 -0.18
CA LEU A 335 5.87 -4.23 0.80
C LEU A 335 5.98 -4.97 2.13
N ASN A 336 7.07 -4.69 2.85
CA ASN A 336 7.19 -5.06 4.25
C ASN A 336 6.56 -3.96 5.11
N PRO A 337 5.45 -4.24 5.83
CA PRO A 337 4.72 -3.22 6.55
C PRO A 337 5.47 -2.71 7.80
N ILE A 338 6.43 -3.47 8.33
CA ILE A 338 7.20 -3.11 9.53
C ILE A 338 8.15 -1.95 9.23
N ASN A 339 8.86 -2.03 8.11
CA ASN A 339 9.91 -1.08 7.73
C ASN A 339 9.58 -0.31 6.43
N GLY A 340 8.38 -0.42 5.87
CA GLY A 340 7.97 0.36 4.70
C GLY A 340 8.68 0.00 3.39
N GLU A 341 9.57 -1.00 3.37
CA GLU A 341 10.35 -1.38 2.19
C GLU A 341 9.45 -1.89 1.05
N VAL A 342 9.58 -1.29 -0.14
CA VAL A 342 8.91 -1.77 -1.36
C VAL A 342 9.70 -2.95 -1.96
N LEU A 343 9.24 -4.17 -1.66
CA LEU A 343 9.94 -5.39 -2.02
C LEU A 343 9.76 -5.81 -3.48
N ALA A 344 8.61 -5.50 -4.07
CA ALA A 344 8.32 -5.75 -5.48
C ALA A 344 7.32 -4.72 -6.03
N MET A 345 7.53 -4.29 -7.27
CA MET A 345 6.63 -3.40 -8.00
C MET A 345 6.56 -3.79 -9.47
N VAL A 346 5.36 -4.11 -9.93
CA VAL A 346 5.03 -4.41 -11.32
C VAL A 346 3.89 -3.49 -11.73
N GLY A 347 4.10 -2.65 -12.74
CA GLY A 347 3.14 -1.63 -13.15
C GLY A 347 2.16 -2.06 -14.24
N SER A 348 2.48 -3.13 -14.97
CA SER A 348 1.70 -3.64 -16.10
C SER A 348 2.02 -5.12 -16.37
N ARG A 349 1.33 -5.73 -17.34
CA ARG A 349 1.52 -7.16 -17.69
C ARG A 349 2.93 -7.51 -18.16
N ASP A 350 3.57 -6.57 -18.86
CA ASP A 350 4.87 -6.65 -19.50
C ASP A 350 5.25 -5.21 -19.89
N TYR A 351 6.39 -4.72 -19.40
CA TYR A 351 6.83 -3.35 -19.64
C TYR A 351 7.08 -3.06 -21.13
N PHE A 352 7.55 -4.05 -21.88
CA PHE A 352 7.97 -3.88 -23.28
C PHE A 352 6.86 -4.21 -24.28
N ASP A 353 5.63 -4.43 -23.83
CA ASP A 353 4.50 -4.70 -24.70
C ASP A 353 3.83 -3.39 -25.16
N PRO A 354 4.09 -2.92 -26.39
CA PRO A 354 3.47 -1.68 -26.88
C PRO A 354 1.99 -1.86 -27.21
N ALA A 355 1.47 -3.09 -27.36
CA ALA A 355 0.08 -3.31 -27.74
C ALA A 355 -0.90 -2.97 -26.61
N TYR A 356 -0.42 -2.99 -25.36
CA TYR A 356 -1.22 -2.80 -24.16
C TYR A 356 -0.64 -1.76 -23.21
N ASP A 357 0.10 -0.79 -23.73
CA ASP A 357 0.72 0.31 -22.97
C ASP A 357 1.56 -0.20 -21.80
N GLY A 358 2.43 -1.18 -22.07
CA GLY A 358 3.25 -1.86 -21.06
C GLY A 358 4.09 -0.93 -20.19
N ASN A 359 4.55 0.19 -20.74
CA ASN A 359 5.35 1.17 -20.01
C ASN A 359 4.56 1.97 -18.95
N VAL A 360 3.22 1.91 -18.94
CA VAL A 360 2.40 2.58 -17.93
C VAL A 360 2.59 1.89 -16.59
N ASN A 361 3.02 2.66 -15.58
CA ASN A 361 3.08 2.19 -14.21
C ASN A 361 1.75 2.43 -13.49
N VAL A 362 0.87 1.42 -13.42
CA VAL A 362 -0.40 1.55 -12.69
C VAL A 362 -0.18 1.54 -11.17
N ALA A 363 0.97 1.04 -10.68
CA ALA A 363 1.26 1.03 -9.25
C ALA A 363 1.23 2.43 -8.61
N THR A 364 1.62 3.45 -9.38
CA THR A 364 1.72 4.86 -8.95
C THR A 364 0.67 5.76 -9.61
N ARG A 365 -0.29 5.20 -10.37
CA ARG A 365 -1.33 5.98 -11.04
C ARG A 365 -2.67 5.88 -10.29
N PRO A 366 -3.37 6.99 -10.00
CA PRO A 366 -4.67 6.94 -9.35
C PRO A 366 -5.69 6.13 -10.16
N ARG A 367 -6.34 5.18 -9.49
CA ARG A 367 -7.40 4.31 -10.01
C ARG A 367 -8.51 4.17 -8.95
N GLN A 368 -9.73 3.81 -9.35
CA GLN A 368 -10.82 3.67 -8.39
C GLN A 368 -10.66 2.35 -7.61
N PRO A 369 -10.47 2.37 -6.28
CA PRO A 369 -10.23 1.16 -5.49
C PRO A 369 -11.49 0.28 -5.36
N GLY A 370 -12.67 0.85 -5.61
CA GLY A 370 -13.93 0.15 -5.36
C GLY A 370 -14.11 -0.16 -3.87
N SER A 371 -14.67 -1.32 -3.57
CA SER A 371 -14.93 -1.78 -2.20
C SER A 371 -13.68 -2.09 -1.34
N SER A 372 -12.45 -2.00 -1.87
CA SER A 372 -11.25 -2.16 -1.04
C SER A 372 -11.02 -0.97 -0.11
N PHE A 373 -11.68 0.18 -0.34
CA PHE A 373 -11.67 1.34 0.55
C PHE A 373 -12.47 1.14 1.86
N LYS A 374 -13.40 0.16 1.90
CA LYS A 374 -14.28 -0.08 3.06
C LYS A 374 -13.56 -0.23 4.40
N PRO A 375 -12.45 -1.00 4.54
CA PRO A 375 -11.76 -1.15 5.83
C PRO A 375 -11.34 0.19 6.46
N ILE A 376 -10.98 1.20 5.65
CA ILE A 376 -10.64 2.54 6.15
C ILE A 376 -11.86 3.20 6.78
N VAL A 377 -13.02 3.13 6.13
CA VAL A 377 -14.28 3.69 6.66
C VAL A 377 -14.70 2.99 7.96
N TYR A 378 -14.59 1.67 8.02
CA TYR A 378 -14.94 0.90 9.22
C TYR A 378 -13.96 1.21 10.36
N ALA A 379 -12.66 1.34 10.07
CA ALA A 379 -11.67 1.76 11.05
C ALA A 379 -11.99 3.17 11.60
N ALA A 380 -12.34 4.12 10.73
CA ALA A 380 -12.74 5.47 11.15
C ALA A 380 -13.96 5.45 12.07
N ALA A 381 -14.93 4.57 11.80
CA ALA A 381 -16.07 4.42 12.70
C ALA A 381 -15.70 3.77 14.04
N PHE A 382 -14.82 2.75 14.03
CA PHE A 382 -14.40 2.09 15.27
C PHE A 382 -13.61 3.05 16.17
N GLU A 383 -12.81 3.97 15.61
CA GLU A 383 -12.18 5.07 16.38
C GLU A 383 -13.21 5.98 17.07
N ARG A 384 -14.43 6.10 16.52
CA ARG A 384 -15.52 6.86 17.13
C ARG A 384 -16.29 6.08 18.19
N GLY A 385 -16.00 4.80 18.40
CA GLY A 385 -16.63 3.96 19.41
C GLY A 385 -17.72 3.02 18.89
N PHE A 386 -17.92 2.93 17.57
CA PHE A 386 -18.62 1.79 16.98
C PHE A 386 -17.81 0.50 17.19
N THR A 387 -18.43 -0.65 16.96
CA THR A 387 -17.88 -1.97 17.26
C THR A 387 -18.06 -2.92 16.07
N PRO A 388 -17.29 -4.02 15.98
CA PRO A 388 -17.53 -5.09 15.00
C PRO A 388 -18.96 -5.67 15.04
N ASP A 389 -19.61 -5.63 16.21
CA ASP A 389 -20.96 -6.16 16.43
C ASP A 389 -22.06 -5.10 16.26
N THR A 390 -21.69 -3.88 15.85
CA THR A 390 -22.67 -2.83 15.53
C THR A 390 -23.64 -3.32 14.46
N ILE A 391 -24.93 -3.27 14.75
CA ILE A 391 -25.98 -3.63 13.80
C ILE A 391 -26.18 -2.50 12.79
N ILE A 392 -26.26 -2.91 11.52
CA ILE A 392 -26.55 -2.09 10.37
C ILE A 392 -27.63 -2.81 9.55
N PHE A 393 -28.73 -2.13 9.24
CA PHE A 393 -29.78 -2.70 8.40
C PHE A 393 -29.40 -2.62 6.93
N ASP A 394 -29.06 -3.76 6.33
CA ASP A 394 -28.81 -3.94 4.91
C ASP A 394 -30.14 -4.17 4.18
N LEU A 395 -30.83 -3.08 3.84
CA LEU A 395 -32.17 -3.06 3.24
C LEU A 395 -32.22 -2.05 2.09
N PRO A 396 -33.12 -2.20 1.09
CA PRO A 396 -33.23 -1.24 -0.02
C PRO A 396 -33.44 0.20 0.51
N THR A 397 -32.47 1.08 0.31
CA THR A 397 -32.43 2.40 0.95
C THR A 397 -32.20 3.49 -0.10
N ASP A 398 -33.01 4.55 -0.08
CA ASP A 398 -32.75 5.79 -0.81
C ASP A 398 -31.88 6.73 0.02
N PHE A 399 -30.66 7.01 -0.42
CA PHE A 399 -29.75 7.91 0.28
C PHE A 399 -29.93 9.39 -0.13
N GLY A 400 -30.94 9.71 -0.93
CA GLY A 400 -31.20 11.05 -1.44
C GLY A 400 -30.52 11.30 -2.79
N GLY A 401 -31.02 12.29 -3.53
CA GLY A 401 -30.47 12.67 -4.85
C GLY A 401 -30.56 11.57 -5.92
N GLY A 402 -31.43 10.57 -5.73
CA GLY A 402 -31.55 9.40 -6.62
C GLY A 402 -30.45 8.35 -6.42
N TYR A 403 -29.71 8.39 -5.30
CA TYR A 403 -28.65 7.44 -5.00
C TYR A 403 -29.19 6.17 -4.31
N HIS A 404 -29.27 5.09 -5.08
CA HIS A 404 -29.75 3.77 -4.65
C HIS A 404 -28.68 2.69 -4.87
N PRO A 405 -27.64 2.61 -4.01
CA PRO A 405 -26.63 1.57 -4.13
C PRO A 405 -27.26 0.19 -3.93
N GLN A 406 -26.77 -0.80 -4.68
CA GLN A 406 -27.20 -2.18 -4.56
C GLN A 406 -26.03 -3.06 -4.13
N ASN A 407 -26.34 -4.13 -3.39
CA ASN A 407 -25.37 -5.18 -3.13
C ASN A 407 -25.04 -5.93 -4.43
N TYR A 408 -23.83 -6.47 -4.49
CA TYR A 408 -23.35 -7.18 -5.67
C TYR A 408 -24.25 -8.37 -6.06
N THR A 409 -24.76 -9.12 -5.08
CA THR A 409 -25.67 -10.25 -5.30
C THR A 409 -27.09 -9.83 -5.71
N GLY A 410 -27.41 -8.53 -5.64
CA GLY A 410 -28.77 -8.01 -5.77
C GLY A 410 -29.68 -8.30 -4.56
N GLN A 411 -29.18 -9.04 -3.57
CA GLN A 411 -29.93 -9.42 -2.37
C GLN A 411 -29.62 -8.50 -1.19
N THR A 412 -30.57 -8.36 -0.29
CA THR A 412 -30.46 -7.62 0.98
C THR A 412 -30.61 -8.58 2.14
N TYR A 413 -29.86 -8.35 3.22
CA TYR A 413 -29.72 -9.32 4.31
C TYR A 413 -30.38 -8.89 5.63
N GLY A 414 -31.08 -7.75 5.66
CA GLY A 414 -31.74 -7.27 6.88
C GLY A 414 -30.71 -6.80 7.92
N PRO A 415 -30.91 -7.04 9.22
CA PRO A 415 -29.96 -6.63 10.25
C PRO A 415 -28.68 -7.49 10.17
N VAL A 416 -27.55 -6.83 9.91
CA VAL A 416 -26.22 -7.47 9.90
C VAL A 416 -25.27 -6.73 10.82
N THR A 417 -24.29 -7.43 11.38
CA THR A 417 -23.19 -6.80 12.12
C THR A 417 -22.22 -6.09 11.18
N ALA A 418 -21.49 -5.09 11.68
CA ALA A 418 -20.41 -4.43 10.95
C ALA A 418 -19.36 -5.44 10.45
N ARG A 419 -19.06 -6.48 11.24
CA ARG A 419 -18.25 -7.64 10.84
C ARG A 419 -18.82 -8.30 9.58
N GLN A 420 -20.08 -8.75 9.62
CA GLN A 420 -20.71 -9.41 8.47
C GLN A 420 -20.73 -8.51 7.24
N ALA A 421 -21.04 -7.22 7.42
CA ALA A 421 -21.08 -6.24 6.35
C ALA A 421 -19.70 -6.04 5.68
N LEU A 422 -18.63 -5.87 6.47
CA LEU A 422 -17.29 -5.67 5.94
C LEU A 422 -16.72 -6.95 5.32
N SER A 423 -16.83 -8.10 6.00
CA SER A 423 -16.32 -9.40 5.52
C SER A 423 -17.01 -9.84 4.22
N ASN A 424 -18.30 -9.55 4.05
CA ASN A 424 -19.05 -9.85 2.81
C ASN A 424 -19.11 -8.68 1.83
N SER A 425 -18.46 -7.57 2.15
CA SER A 425 -18.39 -6.39 1.28
C SER A 425 -19.77 -5.86 0.85
N LEU A 426 -20.76 -5.85 1.76
CA LEU A 426 -22.11 -5.37 1.48
C LEU A 426 -22.11 -3.86 1.21
N ASN A 427 -22.75 -3.40 0.14
CA ASN A 427 -22.66 -2.01 -0.31
C ASN A 427 -23.55 -1.09 0.50
N ILE A 428 -24.82 -1.46 0.69
CA ILE A 428 -25.80 -0.62 1.39
C ILE A 428 -25.34 -0.38 2.84
N ALA A 429 -25.00 -1.46 3.56
CA ALA A 429 -24.49 -1.37 4.91
C ALA A 429 -23.19 -0.53 5.02
N SER A 430 -22.27 -0.62 4.07
CA SER A 430 -21.06 0.20 4.08
C SER A 430 -21.32 1.67 3.78
N VAL A 431 -22.31 2.01 2.94
CA VAL A 431 -22.75 3.41 2.75
C VAL A 431 -23.34 3.98 4.03
N LYS A 432 -24.15 3.18 4.76
CA LYS A 432 -24.59 3.54 6.11
C LYS A 432 -23.41 3.74 7.06
N MET A 433 -22.41 2.84 7.01
CA MET A 433 -21.22 2.94 7.84
C MET A 433 -20.41 4.22 7.57
N LEU A 434 -20.27 4.63 6.30
CA LEU A 434 -19.62 5.90 5.94
C LEU A 434 -20.36 7.11 6.52
N TRP A 435 -21.68 7.11 6.47
CA TRP A 435 -22.48 8.17 7.08
C TRP A 435 -22.30 8.24 8.60
N LEU A 436 -22.24 7.08 9.25
CA LEU A 436 -22.00 6.95 10.69
C LEU A 436 -20.57 7.38 11.10
N ALA A 437 -19.56 7.00 10.31
CA ALA A 437 -18.17 7.39 10.51
C ALA A 437 -17.96 8.90 10.29
N GLY A 438 -18.62 9.45 9.27
CA GLY A 438 -18.36 10.76 8.71
C GLY A 438 -17.40 10.69 7.51
N ILE A 439 -17.73 11.40 6.44
CA ILE A 439 -16.95 11.41 5.20
C ILE A 439 -15.60 12.09 5.44
N GLY A 440 -15.58 13.24 6.12
CA GLY A 440 -14.36 13.98 6.43
C GLY A 440 -13.41 13.19 7.34
N GLU A 441 -13.95 12.52 8.34
CA GLU A 441 -13.18 11.66 9.24
C GLU A 441 -12.60 10.44 8.50
N SER A 442 -13.34 9.87 7.55
CA SER A 442 -12.85 8.76 6.71
C SER A 442 -11.71 9.21 5.78
N VAL A 443 -11.82 10.40 5.17
CA VAL A 443 -10.75 11.00 4.36
C VAL A 443 -9.53 11.33 5.23
N ALA A 444 -9.73 11.93 6.40
CA ALA A 444 -8.66 12.25 7.34
C ALA A 444 -7.91 10.98 7.81
N LEU A 445 -8.63 9.90 8.09
CA LEU A 445 -7.98 8.62 8.40
C LEU A 445 -7.24 8.07 7.17
N ALA A 446 -7.82 8.10 5.98
CA ALA A 446 -7.12 7.68 4.75
C ALA A 446 -5.78 8.42 4.58
N GLN A 447 -5.77 9.74 4.79
CA GLN A 447 -4.56 10.57 4.74
C GLN A 447 -3.55 10.20 5.84
N ARG A 448 -4.00 9.97 7.08
CA ARG A 448 -3.13 9.46 8.16
C ARG A 448 -2.51 8.09 7.84
N LEU A 449 -3.24 7.23 7.13
CA LEU A 449 -2.76 5.95 6.62
C LEU A 449 -1.81 6.09 5.41
N GLY A 450 -1.65 7.29 4.86
CA GLY A 450 -0.70 7.59 3.78
C GLY A 450 -1.31 7.75 2.39
N ILE A 451 -2.63 7.78 2.27
CA ILE A 451 -3.31 8.04 0.99
C ILE A 451 -3.30 9.55 0.75
N SER A 452 -2.40 10.01 -0.11
CA SER A 452 -2.16 11.43 -0.40
C SER A 452 -2.99 11.96 -1.58
N THR A 453 -3.54 11.08 -2.42
CA THR A 453 -4.34 11.47 -3.59
C THR A 453 -5.73 12.00 -3.25
N LEU A 454 -6.24 11.76 -2.04
CA LEU A 454 -7.54 12.24 -1.61
C LEU A 454 -7.42 13.67 -1.03
N THR A 455 -7.32 14.66 -1.92
CA THR A 455 -7.08 16.06 -1.57
C THR A 455 -8.33 16.94 -1.49
N GLU A 456 -9.47 16.46 -1.98
CA GLU A 456 -10.72 17.24 -2.05
C GLU A 456 -11.51 17.21 -0.74
N GLY A 457 -12.48 18.12 -0.62
CA GLY A 457 -13.35 18.20 0.56
C GLY A 457 -14.40 17.08 0.65
N PRO A 458 -15.03 16.87 1.82
CA PRO A 458 -16.06 15.84 2.02
C PRO A 458 -17.25 15.94 1.03
N ASP A 459 -17.61 17.17 0.65
CA ASP A 459 -18.73 17.43 -0.28
C ASP A 459 -18.44 16.93 -1.71
N HIS A 460 -17.17 16.84 -2.10
CA HIS A 460 -16.76 16.31 -3.41
C HIS A 460 -16.95 14.79 -3.48
N TYR A 461 -16.49 14.06 -2.45
CA TYR A 461 -16.50 12.60 -2.46
C TYR A 461 -17.89 12.00 -2.20
N GLY A 462 -18.65 12.62 -1.30
CA GLY A 462 -20.00 12.17 -0.93
C GLY A 462 -20.04 10.73 -0.42
N LEU A 463 -21.24 10.13 -0.45
CA LEU A 463 -21.48 8.77 0.03
C LEU A 463 -20.89 7.67 -0.89
N SER A 464 -20.52 8.02 -2.12
CA SER A 464 -19.91 7.08 -3.07
C SER A 464 -18.47 6.69 -2.71
N LEU A 465 -17.81 7.45 -1.83
CA LEU A 465 -16.41 7.24 -1.43
C LEU A 465 -16.15 5.82 -0.93
N VAL A 466 -17.02 5.28 -0.09
CA VAL A 466 -16.87 3.94 0.50
C VAL A 466 -16.96 2.81 -0.54
N LEU A 467 -17.49 3.12 -1.72
CA LEU A 467 -17.55 2.21 -2.87
C LEU A 467 -16.47 2.55 -3.91
N GLY A 468 -15.47 3.36 -3.56
CA GLY A 468 -14.34 3.70 -4.42
C GLY A 468 -14.50 4.94 -5.27
N GLY A 469 -15.41 5.86 -4.89
CA GLY A 469 -15.64 7.12 -5.60
C GLY A 469 -14.45 8.11 -5.62
N GLY A 470 -13.37 7.83 -4.87
CA GLY A 470 -12.11 8.59 -4.89
C GLY A 470 -10.97 7.73 -5.41
N ALA A 471 -10.21 8.24 -6.40
CA ALA A 471 -9.10 7.51 -6.99
C ALA A 471 -7.83 7.57 -6.11
N ILE A 472 -7.18 6.43 -5.94
CA ILE A 472 -5.95 6.26 -5.14
C ILE A 472 -4.92 5.41 -5.88
N THR A 473 -3.65 5.48 -5.51
CA THR A 473 -2.63 4.61 -6.11
C THR A 473 -2.58 3.25 -5.43
N LEU A 474 -2.13 2.22 -6.16
CA LEU A 474 -1.96 0.88 -5.60
C LEU A 474 -0.89 0.82 -4.52
N LEU A 475 0.18 1.60 -4.68
CA LEU A 475 1.23 1.73 -3.69
C LEU A 475 0.68 2.29 -2.35
N GLU A 476 -0.10 3.37 -2.39
CA GLU A 476 -0.68 3.98 -1.19
C GLU A 476 -1.69 3.05 -0.50
N GLU A 477 -2.58 2.40 -1.27
CA GLU A 477 -3.57 1.49 -0.67
C GLU A 477 -2.89 0.28 -0.03
N THR A 478 -1.87 -0.29 -0.68
CA THR A 478 -1.09 -1.39 -0.11
C THR A 478 -0.38 -0.96 1.18
N SER A 479 0.17 0.26 1.22
CA SER A 479 0.82 0.82 2.41
C SER A 479 -0.19 1.06 3.55
N ALA A 480 -1.37 1.59 3.23
CA ALA A 480 -2.46 1.78 4.19
C ALA A 480 -2.89 0.44 4.81
N PHE A 481 -2.98 -0.63 4.01
CA PHE A 481 -3.27 -1.97 4.50
C PHE A 481 -2.13 -2.54 5.38
N GLY A 482 -0.87 -2.23 5.04
CA GLY A 482 0.28 -2.56 5.87
C GLY A 482 0.18 -1.98 7.28
N THR A 483 -0.43 -0.80 7.44
CA THR A 483 -0.67 -0.20 8.76
C THR A 483 -1.62 -1.03 9.63
N PHE A 484 -2.58 -1.76 9.04
CA PHE A 484 -3.41 -2.70 9.81
C PHE A 484 -2.59 -3.92 10.27
N ALA A 485 -1.70 -4.42 9.41
CA ALA A 485 -0.82 -5.56 9.71
C ALA A 485 0.04 -5.32 10.96
N THR A 486 0.49 -4.09 11.15
CA THR A 486 1.34 -3.63 12.27
C THR A 486 0.56 -3.00 13.43
N ALA A 487 -0.74 -3.33 13.55
CA ALA A 487 -1.62 -2.84 14.61
C ALA A 487 -1.63 -1.29 14.74
N GLY A 488 -1.65 -0.59 13.60
CA GLY A 488 -1.81 0.86 13.52
C GLY A 488 -0.50 1.66 13.45
N LEU A 489 0.65 0.99 13.39
CA LEU A 489 1.95 1.64 13.14
C LEU A 489 2.19 1.80 11.64
N ARG A 490 2.27 3.04 11.17
CA ARG A 490 2.60 3.33 9.78
C ARG A 490 4.07 3.66 9.64
N THR A 491 4.77 2.90 8.81
CA THR A 491 6.08 3.24 8.29
C THR A 491 5.92 3.72 6.84
N PRO A 492 6.34 4.95 6.48
CA PRO A 492 6.27 5.44 5.10
C PRO A 492 7.00 4.50 4.13
N THR A 493 6.50 4.41 2.89
CA THR A 493 7.12 3.56 1.88
C THR A 493 8.50 4.07 1.49
N GLU A 494 9.47 3.17 1.37
CA GLU A 494 10.83 3.50 0.90
C GLU A 494 11.30 2.51 -0.17
N ALA A 495 11.95 3.07 -1.20
CA ALA A 495 12.51 2.35 -2.34
C ALA A 495 14.04 2.21 -2.26
N LEU A 496 14.69 3.03 -1.43
CA LEU A 496 16.14 3.14 -1.29
C LEU A 496 16.60 2.59 0.07
N LEU A 497 17.63 1.74 0.10
CA LEU A 497 18.34 1.36 1.33
C LEU A 497 19.57 2.22 1.55
N SER A 498 20.36 2.46 0.50
CA SER A 498 21.51 3.35 0.56
C SER A 498 21.84 3.97 -0.80
N VAL A 499 22.46 5.14 -0.76
CA VAL A 499 23.03 5.81 -1.93
C VAL A 499 24.45 6.24 -1.57
N GLU A 500 25.41 5.78 -2.34
CA GLU A 500 26.82 6.16 -2.26
C GLU A 500 27.21 6.96 -3.50
N ASP A 501 28.13 7.92 -3.36
CA ASP A 501 28.73 8.59 -4.51
C ASP A 501 29.85 7.75 -5.16
N ALA A 502 30.45 8.27 -6.24
CA ALA A 502 31.54 7.60 -6.94
C ALA A 502 32.82 7.40 -6.09
N GLY A 503 32.99 8.18 -5.01
CA GLY A 503 34.08 8.06 -4.05
C GLY A 503 33.81 7.06 -2.92
N GLY A 504 32.59 6.53 -2.83
CA GLY A 504 32.12 5.66 -1.76
C GLY A 504 31.62 6.41 -0.51
N GLU A 505 31.40 7.72 -0.59
CA GLU A 505 30.76 8.49 0.48
C GLU A 505 29.26 8.21 0.50
N ALA A 506 28.72 7.86 1.67
CA ALA A 506 27.29 7.63 1.85
C ALA A 506 26.51 8.95 1.81
N LEU A 507 25.68 9.12 0.78
CA LEU A 507 24.76 10.26 0.62
C LEU A 507 23.42 10.02 1.32
N PHE A 508 23.02 8.75 1.47
CA PHE A 508 21.78 8.35 2.13
C PHE A 508 21.91 6.94 2.68
N VAL A 509 21.35 6.71 3.88
CA VAL A 509 21.15 5.40 4.50
C VAL A 509 19.75 5.39 5.09
N TYR A 510 18.99 4.34 4.79
CA TYR A 510 17.61 4.23 5.26
C TYR A 510 17.54 3.79 6.73
N GLU A 511 16.78 4.56 7.51
CA GLU A 511 16.39 4.20 8.87
C GLU A 511 14.85 4.25 8.96
N PRO A 512 14.18 3.12 9.23
CA PRO A 512 12.73 3.08 9.24
C PRO A 512 12.15 3.81 10.46
N GLU A 513 11.25 4.76 10.20
CA GLU A 513 10.51 5.50 11.23
C GLU A 513 9.03 5.15 11.21
N ALA A 514 8.57 4.45 12.26
CA ALA A 514 7.18 4.07 12.42
C ALA A 514 6.42 5.06 13.31
N ASN A 515 5.22 5.46 12.89
CA ASN A 515 4.34 6.35 13.64
C ASN A 515 3.00 5.66 13.95
N GLN A 516 2.51 5.75 15.19
CA GLN A 516 1.18 5.24 15.53
C GLN A 516 0.11 6.20 14.99
N VAL A 517 -0.58 5.79 13.92
CA VAL A 517 -1.58 6.63 13.23
C VAL A 517 -3.02 6.18 13.42
N LEU A 518 -3.21 4.93 13.88
CA LEU A 518 -4.50 4.32 14.18
C LEU A 518 -4.43 3.61 15.54
N GLU A 519 -5.49 3.62 16.34
CA GLU A 519 -5.50 2.91 17.62
C GLU A 519 -5.25 1.39 17.43
N GLN A 520 -4.44 0.79 18.31
CA GLN A 520 -4.07 -0.63 18.20
C GLN A 520 -5.28 -1.56 18.22
N GLU A 521 -6.27 -1.32 19.09
CA GLU A 521 -7.46 -2.18 19.16
C GLU A 521 -8.33 -2.05 17.91
N VAL A 522 -8.41 -0.87 17.30
CA VAL A 522 -9.13 -0.68 16.03
C VAL A 522 -8.46 -1.46 14.91
N ALA A 523 -7.14 -1.37 14.78
CA ALA A 523 -6.40 -2.16 13.78
C ALA A 523 -6.59 -3.66 13.99
N ARG A 524 -6.57 -4.13 15.26
CA ARG A 524 -6.84 -5.54 15.60
C ARG A 524 -8.27 -5.97 15.25
N GLN A 525 -9.27 -5.10 15.43
CA GLN A 525 -10.65 -5.38 14.99
C GLN A 525 -10.73 -5.54 13.48
N ILE A 526 -10.08 -4.67 12.71
CA ILE A 526 -10.01 -4.81 11.25
C ILE A 526 -9.32 -6.12 10.86
N ASN A 527 -8.19 -6.46 11.48
CA ASN A 527 -7.49 -7.72 11.23
C ASN A 527 -8.38 -8.93 11.52
N ASP A 528 -9.07 -8.92 12.66
CA ASP A 528 -9.95 -10.01 13.08
C ASP A 528 -11.14 -10.21 12.12
N ILE A 529 -11.72 -9.11 11.59
CA ILE A 529 -12.80 -9.18 10.60
C ILE A 529 -12.27 -9.66 9.23
N LEU A 530 -11.15 -9.10 8.77
CA LEU A 530 -10.59 -9.36 7.44
C LEU A 530 -9.82 -10.67 7.34
N SER A 531 -9.48 -11.32 8.46
CA SER A 531 -8.86 -12.66 8.48
C SER A 531 -9.87 -13.80 8.71
N ASP A 532 -11.07 -13.50 9.20
CA ASP A 532 -12.13 -14.50 9.42
C ASP A 532 -12.78 -14.97 8.10
N ASN A 533 -12.45 -16.19 7.68
CA ASN A 533 -13.01 -16.81 6.48
C ASN A 533 -14.47 -17.28 6.68
N ALA A 534 -14.88 -17.59 7.91
CA ALA A 534 -16.26 -17.96 8.18
C ALA A 534 -17.18 -16.75 8.03
N ALA A 535 -16.76 -15.58 8.51
CA ALA A 535 -17.52 -14.34 8.39
C ALA A 535 -17.77 -13.92 6.93
N ARG A 536 -16.88 -14.24 5.98
CA ARG A 536 -17.03 -13.89 4.55
C ARG A 536 -17.71 -14.96 3.70
N ALA A 537 -18.06 -16.11 4.28
CA ALA A 537 -18.54 -17.27 3.52
C ALA A 537 -19.92 -17.04 2.89
N LEU A 538 -20.71 -16.09 3.41
CA LEU A 538 -22.03 -15.74 2.87
C LEU A 538 -21.96 -15.29 1.41
N VAL A 539 -21.00 -14.42 1.06
CA VAL A 539 -20.83 -13.92 -0.32
C VAL A 539 -19.74 -14.66 -1.09
N PHE A 540 -18.63 -15.01 -0.45
CA PHE A 540 -17.46 -15.55 -1.15
C PHE A 540 -17.35 -17.09 -1.09
N GLY A 541 -18.18 -17.75 -0.29
CA GLY A 541 -18.05 -19.17 0.01
C GLY A 541 -16.81 -19.48 0.87
N THR A 542 -16.72 -20.73 1.33
CA THR A 542 -15.61 -21.19 2.19
C THR A 542 -14.31 -21.43 1.40
N GLN A 543 -14.41 -21.76 0.11
CA GLN A 543 -13.29 -21.93 -0.80
C GLN A 543 -13.15 -20.71 -1.70
N ASN A 544 -12.20 -19.83 -1.38
CA ASN A 544 -11.96 -18.60 -2.11
C ASN A 544 -10.48 -18.23 -2.15
N SER A 545 -10.11 -17.37 -3.11
CA SER A 545 -8.73 -16.91 -3.34
C SER A 545 -8.22 -15.90 -2.30
N LEU A 546 -9.01 -15.56 -1.29
CA LEU A 546 -8.63 -14.62 -0.22
C LEU A 546 -8.00 -15.34 0.98
N THR A 547 -7.64 -16.63 0.84
CA THR A 547 -7.06 -17.47 1.89
C THR A 547 -5.75 -18.11 1.42
N LEU A 548 -4.80 -18.28 2.35
CA LEU A 548 -3.51 -18.93 2.10
C LEU A 548 -3.45 -20.33 2.73
N GLY A 549 -4.55 -21.08 2.65
CA GLY A 549 -4.68 -22.36 3.36
C GLY A 549 -4.88 -22.14 4.85
N SER A 550 -4.06 -22.78 5.69
CA SER A 550 -4.10 -22.61 7.14
C SER A 550 -3.35 -21.37 7.65
N ARG A 551 -2.58 -20.68 6.78
CA ARG A 551 -1.85 -19.47 7.17
C ARG A 551 -2.84 -18.32 7.40
N PRO A 552 -2.85 -17.69 8.58
CA PRO A 552 -3.66 -16.49 8.82
C PRO A 552 -3.29 -15.39 7.81
N VAL A 553 -4.32 -14.81 7.20
CA VAL A 553 -4.16 -13.73 6.22
C VAL A 553 -5.40 -12.85 6.27
N ALA A 554 -5.20 -11.54 6.24
CA ALA A 554 -6.29 -10.59 6.09
C ALA A 554 -6.32 -10.11 4.64
N ALA A 555 -7.51 -10.02 4.04
CA ALA A 555 -7.64 -9.59 2.64
C ALA A 555 -8.97 -8.90 2.37
N LYS A 556 -8.94 -7.95 1.44
CA LYS A 556 -10.13 -7.25 0.94
C LYS A 556 -10.06 -7.10 -0.58
N THR A 557 -11.20 -7.30 -1.22
CA THR A 557 -11.39 -7.06 -2.65
C THR A 557 -12.05 -5.71 -2.91
N GLY A 558 -11.82 -5.19 -4.11
CA GLY A 558 -12.49 -4.03 -4.66
C GLY A 558 -12.89 -4.28 -6.11
N THR A 559 -14.07 -3.82 -6.51
CA THR A 559 -14.49 -3.76 -7.91
C THR A 559 -15.09 -2.37 -8.11
N ALA A 560 -14.55 -1.61 -9.06
CA ALA A 560 -15.11 -0.34 -9.47
C ALA A 560 -16.32 -0.54 -10.40
N GLN A 561 -17.10 0.53 -10.58
CA GLN A 561 -18.26 0.50 -11.46
C GLN A 561 -17.87 0.11 -12.90
N ASP A 562 -18.79 -0.55 -13.60
CA ASP A 562 -18.61 -1.06 -14.98
C ASP A 562 -17.41 -2.02 -15.15
N PHE A 563 -16.89 -2.61 -14.07
CA PHE A 563 -15.74 -3.52 -14.12
C PHE A 563 -14.49 -2.90 -14.76
N ARG A 564 -14.24 -1.61 -14.51
CA ARG A 564 -13.05 -0.92 -15.06
C ARG A 564 -11.78 -1.23 -14.29
N ASP A 565 -11.89 -1.26 -12.97
CA ASP A 565 -10.80 -1.53 -12.05
C ASP A 565 -11.22 -2.64 -11.09
N ALA A 566 -10.35 -3.63 -10.90
CA ALA A 566 -10.53 -4.73 -9.98
C ALA A 566 -9.30 -4.89 -9.08
N TRP A 567 -9.54 -4.99 -7.79
CA TRP A 567 -8.51 -4.90 -6.75
C TRP A 567 -8.57 -6.08 -5.80
N THR A 568 -7.41 -6.50 -5.30
CA THR A 568 -7.29 -7.31 -4.10
C THR A 568 -6.07 -6.85 -3.33
N VAL A 569 -6.28 -6.44 -2.08
CA VAL A 569 -5.20 -6.07 -1.16
C VAL A 569 -5.29 -6.96 0.06
N GLY A 570 -4.18 -7.59 0.41
CA GLY A 570 -4.13 -8.49 1.55
C GLY A 570 -2.74 -8.58 2.16
N TYR A 571 -2.69 -8.98 3.41
CA TYR A 571 -1.50 -8.89 4.23
C TYR A 571 -1.42 -9.99 5.28
N THR A 572 -0.17 -10.26 5.66
CA THR A 572 0.29 -10.95 6.86
C THR A 572 1.07 -9.93 7.70
N PRO A 573 1.43 -10.22 8.96
CA PRO A 573 2.20 -9.29 9.78
C PRO A 573 3.50 -8.81 9.14
N SER A 574 4.19 -9.63 8.34
CA SER A 574 5.46 -9.26 7.68
C SER A 574 5.38 -8.92 6.18
N LEU A 575 4.22 -9.04 5.54
CA LEU A 575 4.09 -8.83 4.09
C LEU A 575 2.69 -8.32 3.72
N ALA A 576 2.60 -7.16 3.08
CA ALA A 576 1.37 -6.63 2.49
C ALA A 576 1.51 -6.55 0.97
N THR A 577 0.50 -7.01 0.25
CA THR A 577 0.48 -7.05 -1.21
C THR A 577 -0.85 -6.60 -1.76
N GLY A 578 -0.80 -5.67 -2.70
CA GLY A 578 -1.94 -5.23 -3.51
C GLY A 578 -1.78 -5.69 -4.95
N VAL A 579 -2.90 -6.08 -5.57
CA VAL A 579 -3.01 -6.36 -7.00
C VAL A 579 -4.15 -5.57 -7.60
N TRP A 580 -3.89 -4.93 -8.72
CA TRP A 580 -4.89 -4.32 -9.60
C TRP A 580 -4.98 -5.08 -10.93
N VAL A 581 -6.17 -5.13 -11.52
CA VAL A 581 -6.45 -5.64 -12.86
C VAL A 581 -7.41 -4.70 -13.58
N GLY A 582 -7.12 -4.41 -14.85
CA GLY A 582 -7.95 -3.54 -15.68
C GLY A 582 -7.34 -3.28 -17.05
N ASN A 583 -7.80 -2.23 -17.71
CA ASN A 583 -7.25 -1.76 -18.98
C ASN A 583 -6.65 -0.36 -18.82
N ASN A 584 -5.47 -0.12 -19.40
CA ASN A 584 -4.73 1.13 -19.21
C ASN A 584 -5.48 2.33 -19.79
N ASP A 585 -6.21 2.12 -20.89
CA ASP A 585 -7.12 3.06 -21.57
C ASP A 585 -8.45 3.28 -20.85
N TYR A 586 -8.65 2.66 -19.67
CA TYR A 586 -9.86 2.74 -18.85
C TYR A 586 -11.13 2.15 -19.51
N SER A 587 -10.98 1.37 -20.59
CA SER A 587 -12.08 0.60 -21.16
C SER A 587 -12.57 -0.47 -20.18
N PRO A 588 -13.89 -0.73 -20.10
CA PRO A 588 -14.44 -1.70 -19.15
C PRO A 588 -14.01 -3.12 -19.51
N MET A 589 -13.79 -3.95 -18.48
CA MET A 589 -13.68 -5.39 -18.63
C MET A 589 -15.06 -6.02 -18.88
N ALA A 590 -15.08 -7.33 -19.13
CA ALA A 590 -16.33 -8.08 -19.25
C ALA A 590 -17.04 -8.18 -17.89
N ARG A 591 -18.37 -8.31 -17.93
CA ARG A 591 -19.19 -8.52 -16.74
C ARG A 591 -18.72 -9.74 -15.95
N GLY A 592 -18.60 -9.59 -14.63
CA GLY A 592 -18.10 -10.65 -13.73
C GLY A 592 -16.58 -10.62 -13.52
N ALA A 593 -15.87 -9.60 -14.05
CA ALA A 593 -14.46 -9.37 -13.80
C ALA A 593 -14.21 -8.71 -12.43
N ASP A 594 -14.74 -9.32 -11.37
CA ASP A 594 -14.65 -8.81 -10.01
C ASP A 594 -13.25 -8.95 -9.42
N GLY A 595 -12.91 -8.11 -8.44
CA GLY A 595 -11.64 -8.22 -7.70
C GLY A 595 -11.37 -9.65 -7.19
N SER A 596 -12.40 -10.34 -6.69
CA SER A 596 -12.29 -11.75 -6.24
C SER A 596 -12.03 -12.77 -7.36
N VAL A 597 -12.34 -12.42 -8.61
CA VAL A 597 -12.26 -13.30 -9.78
C VAL A 597 -10.99 -13.05 -10.58
N VAL A 598 -10.60 -11.79 -10.77
CA VAL A 598 -9.48 -11.43 -11.66
C VAL A 598 -8.21 -11.01 -10.93
N ALA A 599 -8.31 -10.33 -9.79
CA ALA A 599 -7.16 -9.85 -9.02
C ALA A 599 -6.75 -10.84 -7.92
N ALA A 600 -7.71 -11.39 -7.18
CA ALA A 600 -7.44 -12.27 -6.05
C ALA A 600 -6.65 -13.54 -6.42
N PRO A 601 -6.85 -14.21 -7.59
CA PRO A 601 -6.01 -15.35 -7.96
C PRO A 601 -4.53 -14.97 -8.19
N ILE A 602 -4.26 -13.79 -8.74
CA ILE A 602 -2.89 -13.27 -8.94
C ILE A 602 -2.25 -13.01 -7.57
N TRP A 603 -2.97 -12.29 -6.70
CA TRP A 603 -2.56 -12.01 -5.33
C TRP A 603 -2.28 -13.32 -4.56
N ASN A 604 -3.18 -14.30 -4.65
CA ASN A 604 -3.06 -15.57 -3.95
C ASN A 604 -1.81 -16.34 -4.38
N ARG A 605 -1.58 -16.43 -5.69
CA ARG A 605 -0.41 -17.12 -6.26
C ARG A 605 0.90 -16.47 -5.81
N PHE A 606 0.98 -15.14 -5.89
CA PHE A 606 2.14 -14.40 -5.44
C PHE A 606 2.37 -14.63 -3.94
N MET A 607 1.36 -14.38 -3.10
CA MET A 607 1.48 -14.51 -1.64
C MET A 607 1.87 -15.92 -1.19
N ARG A 608 1.31 -16.97 -1.81
CA ARG A 608 1.70 -18.36 -1.53
C ARG A 608 3.17 -18.64 -1.87
N SER A 609 3.65 -18.05 -2.96
CA SER A 609 5.03 -18.25 -3.42
C SER A 609 6.02 -17.45 -2.57
N ALA A 610 5.72 -16.18 -2.32
CA ALA A 610 6.52 -15.26 -1.51
C ALA A 610 6.63 -15.71 -0.04
N LEU A 611 5.58 -16.31 0.52
CA LEU A 611 5.55 -16.82 1.90
C LEU A 611 5.90 -18.31 2.02
N SER A 612 6.36 -18.93 0.93
CA SER A 612 6.81 -20.32 0.95
C SER A 612 8.09 -20.43 1.78
N GLY A 613 8.09 -21.32 2.78
CA GLY A 613 9.25 -21.52 3.66
C GLY A 613 9.44 -20.45 4.75
N THR A 614 8.60 -19.41 4.81
CA THR A 614 8.64 -18.42 5.90
C THR A 614 7.84 -18.90 7.12
N PRO A 615 8.16 -18.46 8.35
CA PRO A 615 7.37 -18.77 9.54
C PRO A 615 5.89 -18.37 9.38
N VAL A 616 4.98 -19.15 9.98
CA VAL A 616 3.55 -18.78 10.05
C VAL A 616 3.35 -17.81 11.21
N GLU A 617 2.86 -16.63 10.89
CA GLU A 617 2.59 -15.55 11.83
C GLU A 617 1.10 -15.44 12.12
N GLU A 618 0.75 -14.96 13.33
CA GLU A 618 -0.63 -14.82 13.79
C GLU A 618 -0.97 -13.34 14.02
N PHE A 619 -2.23 -12.97 13.78
CA PHE A 619 -2.73 -11.66 14.20
C PHE A 619 -3.10 -11.69 15.67
N ARG A 620 -2.68 -10.66 16.42
CA ARG A 620 -3.16 -10.48 17.79
C ARG A 620 -4.65 -10.13 17.78
N LYS A 621 -5.46 -10.94 18.46
CA LYS A 621 -6.91 -10.70 18.58
C LYS A 621 -7.22 -9.41 19.37
N PRO A 622 -8.30 -8.70 19.01
CA PRO A 622 -8.77 -7.54 19.76
C PRO A 622 -9.34 -7.95 21.12
N LYS A 623 -9.38 -7.03 22.07
CA LYS A 623 -10.10 -7.23 23.33
C LYS A 623 -11.61 -7.31 23.07
N PRO A 624 -12.37 -8.18 23.77
CA PRO A 624 -13.82 -8.16 23.73
C PRO A 624 -14.38 -6.79 24.15
N ILE A 625 -15.42 -6.33 23.46
CA ILE A 625 -16.09 -5.06 23.76
C ILE A 625 -17.56 -5.37 24.07
N VAL A 626 -18.03 -4.92 25.23
CA VAL A 626 -19.45 -4.88 25.58
C VAL A 626 -19.74 -3.46 26.01
N THR A 627 -20.62 -2.79 25.27
CA THR A 627 -20.92 -1.38 25.50
C THR A 627 -22.13 -1.18 26.41
N GLY A 628 -22.94 -2.23 26.63
CA GLY A 628 -24.22 -2.15 27.33
C GLY A 628 -25.33 -1.54 26.46
N LYS A 629 -25.06 -1.30 25.18
CA LYS A 629 -25.98 -0.69 24.24
C LYS A 629 -26.35 -1.72 23.17
N PRO A 630 -27.58 -2.26 23.16
CA PRO A 630 -27.95 -3.44 22.36
C PRO A 630 -27.47 -3.39 20.91
N ILE A 631 -27.69 -2.28 20.22
CA ILE A 631 -27.34 -2.09 18.80
C ILE A 631 -25.82 -2.12 18.52
N LEU A 632 -24.97 -1.77 19.49
CA LEU A 632 -23.50 -1.88 19.40
C LEU A 632 -23.01 -3.27 19.82
N ASP A 633 -23.87 -4.08 20.44
CA ASP A 633 -23.55 -5.39 21.00
C ASP A 633 -24.28 -6.52 20.22
N GLY A 634 -24.56 -6.30 18.92
CA GLY A 634 -25.15 -7.33 18.04
C GLY A 634 -26.65 -7.56 18.19
N ARG A 635 -27.39 -6.70 18.91
CA ARG A 635 -28.83 -6.86 19.14
C ARG A 635 -29.61 -5.76 18.40
N TRP A 636 -30.40 -6.16 17.41
CA TRP A 636 -31.08 -5.25 16.47
C TRP A 636 -32.49 -4.85 16.90
N ALA A 637 -33.14 -5.66 17.74
CA ALA A 637 -34.40 -5.31 18.39
C ALA A 637 -34.10 -4.78 19.80
N GLY A 638 -34.64 -3.61 20.14
CA GLY A 638 -34.66 -3.14 21.51
C GLY A 638 -35.60 -4.03 22.31
N GLU A 639 -35.11 -4.63 23.39
CA GLU A 639 -35.93 -5.45 24.28
C GLU A 639 -36.15 -4.71 25.58
N GLN A 640 -37.41 -4.56 25.97
CA GLN A 640 -37.81 -4.00 27.26
C GLN A 640 -38.68 -5.02 27.99
N THR A 641 -38.18 -5.58 29.09
CA THR A 641 -38.99 -6.42 29.98
C THR A 641 -39.63 -5.53 31.03
N LEU A 642 -40.95 -5.58 31.11
CA LEU A 642 -41.74 -4.83 32.09
C LEU A 642 -42.51 -5.81 32.97
N ARG A 643 -42.65 -5.45 34.25
CA ARG A 643 -43.63 -6.07 35.15
C ARG A 643 -44.99 -5.51 34.78
N ILE A 644 -45.88 -6.37 34.31
CA ILE A 644 -47.22 -6.02 33.84
C ILE A 644 -48.23 -6.63 34.80
N ASP A 645 -49.23 -5.84 35.18
CA ASP A 645 -50.39 -6.37 35.89
C ASP A 645 -51.29 -7.12 34.90
N ARG A 646 -51.58 -8.39 35.19
CA ARG A 646 -52.43 -9.26 34.36
C ARG A 646 -53.87 -8.77 34.27
N ALA A 647 -54.35 -8.01 35.26
CA ALA A 647 -55.72 -7.50 35.26
C ALA A 647 -55.86 -6.27 34.35
N SER A 648 -55.02 -5.25 34.51
CA SER A 648 -55.10 -3.99 33.76
C SER A 648 -54.36 -4.03 32.42
N GLY A 649 -53.40 -4.93 32.25
CA GLY A 649 -52.48 -4.95 31.12
C GLY A 649 -51.47 -3.80 31.13
N LYS A 650 -51.38 -3.04 32.23
CA LYS A 650 -50.49 -1.87 32.42
C LYS A 650 -49.28 -2.23 33.29
N ARG A 651 -48.36 -1.28 33.46
CA ARG A 651 -47.14 -1.50 34.27
C ARG A 651 -47.51 -1.72 35.74
N ALA A 652 -47.15 -2.87 36.28
CA ALA A 652 -47.36 -3.20 37.68
C ALA A 652 -46.65 -2.19 38.61
N THR A 653 -47.25 -1.95 39.77
CA THR A 653 -46.72 -1.12 40.84
C THR A 653 -46.32 -1.97 42.04
N ASP A 654 -45.79 -1.36 43.10
CA ASP A 654 -45.52 -2.06 44.36
C ASP A 654 -46.79 -2.56 45.07
N ARG A 655 -47.97 -2.12 44.61
CA ARG A 655 -49.28 -2.51 45.14
C ARG A 655 -49.95 -3.63 44.37
N THR A 656 -49.49 -3.91 43.15
CA THR A 656 -49.97 -5.05 42.36
C THR A 656 -49.56 -6.35 43.09
N PRO A 657 -50.50 -7.22 43.48
CA PRO A 657 -50.18 -8.47 44.15
C PRO A 657 -49.22 -9.32 43.30
N PRO A 658 -48.22 -10.00 43.87
CA PRO A 658 -47.23 -10.76 43.11
C PRO A 658 -47.83 -11.80 42.16
N GLU A 659 -48.94 -12.42 42.55
CA GLU A 659 -49.69 -13.36 41.73
C GLU A 659 -50.33 -12.69 40.51
N TRP A 660 -50.58 -11.39 40.51
CA TRP A 660 -51.10 -10.62 39.38
C TRP A 660 -50.01 -9.99 38.52
N VAL A 661 -48.74 -10.09 38.91
CA VAL A 661 -47.61 -9.60 38.12
C VAL A 661 -47.11 -10.66 37.16
N GLU A 662 -47.00 -10.31 35.88
CA GLU A 662 -46.26 -11.08 34.88
C GLU A 662 -45.10 -10.26 34.30
N GLU A 663 -44.00 -10.93 33.95
CA GLU A 663 -42.94 -10.29 33.17
C GLU A 663 -43.24 -10.44 31.69
N ARG A 664 -43.42 -9.32 30.99
CA ARG A 664 -43.65 -9.30 29.54
C ARG A 664 -42.53 -8.54 28.86
N THR A 665 -41.92 -9.16 27.84
CA THR A 665 -40.89 -8.53 27.02
C THR A 665 -41.51 -7.93 25.77
N TYR A 666 -41.30 -6.62 25.60
CA TYR A 666 -41.69 -5.85 24.43
C TYR A 666 -40.48 -5.64 23.54
N ARG A 667 -40.70 -5.72 22.22
CA ARG A 667 -39.65 -5.53 21.23
C ARG A 667 -39.95 -4.32 20.36
N THR A 668 -38.96 -3.45 20.22
CA THR A 668 -39.05 -2.27 19.37
C THR A 668 -37.98 -2.35 18.29
N ILE A 669 -38.39 -2.23 17.03
CA ILE A 669 -37.50 -2.33 15.87
C ILE A 669 -37.45 -0.95 15.20
N HIS A 670 -36.27 -0.36 15.22
CA HIS A 670 -35.95 0.89 14.53
C HIS A 670 -34.56 0.78 13.91
N ASP A 671 -34.30 1.62 12.91
CA ASP A 671 -32.98 1.75 12.32
C ASP A 671 -31.91 2.19 13.35
N THR A 672 -30.63 1.92 13.04
CA THR A 672 -29.46 2.26 13.86
C THR A 672 -29.45 3.72 14.36
N LEU A 673 -29.89 4.68 13.53
CA LEU A 673 -29.90 6.11 13.90
C LEU A 673 -30.94 6.47 14.98
N PHE A 674 -31.93 5.61 15.22
CA PHE A 674 -32.86 5.78 16.35
C PHE A 674 -32.14 5.62 17.70
N TRP A 675 -31.24 4.64 17.77
CA TRP A 675 -30.57 4.25 19.01
C TRP A 675 -29.25 5.02 19.22
N ILE A 676 -28.64 5.52 18.14
CA ILE A 676 -27.25 6.01 18.16
C ILE A 676 -27.15 7.44 17.66
N ASN A 677 -26.60 8.32 18.50
CA ASN A 677 -26.02 9.58 18.03
C ASN A 677 -24.65 9.28 17.40
N LYS A 678 -24.51 9.41 16.08
CA LYS A 678 -23.27 9.10 15.36
C LYS A 678 -22.04 9.88 15.84
N ARG A 679 -22.23 11.04 16.47
CA ARG A 679 -21.12 11.83 17.04
C ARG A 679 -20.61 11.26 18.36
N ALA A 680 -21.45 10.54 19.10
CA ALA A 680 -21.12 9.89 20.37
C ALA A 680 -21.82 8.52 20.45
N PRO A 681 -21.35 7.50 19.71
CA PRO A 681 -22.10 6.26 19.53
C PRO A 681 -22.44 5.51 20.83
N ARG A 682 -21.51 5.55 21.79
CA ARG A 682 -21.62 4.95 23.13
C ARG A 682 -22.38 5.82 24.14
N GLY A 683 -22.79 7.03 23.76
CA GLY A 683 -23.58 7.92 24.58
C GLY A 683 -25.07 7.59 24.56
N ALA A 684 -25.87 8.48 25.15
CA ALA A 684 -27.33 8.40 25.13
C ALA A 684 -27.88 8.40 23.68
N PRO A 685 -29.02 7.74 23.42
CA PRO A 685 -29.74 7.89 22.16
C PRO A 685 -30.10 9.36 21.87
N PRO A 686 -30.26 9.74 20.59
CA PRO A 686 -30.70 11.10 20.24
C PRO A 686 -32.13 11.36 20.70
N GLU A 687 -32.39 12.55 21.27
CA GLU A 687 -33.75 12.96 21.68
C GLU A 687 -34.69 13.13 20.47
N ASN A 688 -34.15 13.55 19.32
CA ASN A 688 -34.87 13.68 18.06
C ASN A 688 -34.06 13.02 16.92
N PRO A 689 -34.26 11.72 16.66
CA PRO A 689 -33.57 11.01 15.58
C PRO A 689 -33.77 11.67 14.19
N SER A 690 -34.93 12.27 13.94
CA SER A 690 -35.27 12.94 12.68
C SER A 690 -34.47 14.20 12.39
N ALA A 691 -33.65 14.69 13.33
CA ALA A 691 -32.68 15.74 13.08
C ALA A 691 -31.53 15.28 12.17
N ASP A 692 -31.24 13.97 12.10
CA ASP A 692 -30.32 13.43 11.11
C ASP A 692 -31.06 13.26 9.76
N PRO A 693 -30.58 13.86 8.65
CA PRO A 693 -31.29 13.84 7.37
C PRO A 693 -31.42 12.43 6.76
N GLN A 694 -30.64 11.45 7.24
CA GLN A 694 -30.74 10.07 6.79
C GLN A 694 -31.71 9.22 7.62
N PHE A 695 -32.10 9.65 8.83
CA PHE A 695 -32.92 8.81 9.72
C PHE A 695 -34.22 8.36 9.06
N MET A 696 -35.04 9.29 8.58
CA MET A 696 -36.34 8.95 7.96
C MET A 696 -36.18 8.04 6.73
N ARG A 697 -35.07 8.18 6.00
CA ARG A 697 -34.79 7.38 4.80
C ARG A 697 -34.48 5.93 5.17
N TRP A 698 -33.67 5.73 6.21
CA TRP A 698 -33.28 4.41 6.68
C TRP A 698 -34.43 3.74 7.44
N GLU A 699 -35.14 4.51 8.28
CA GLU A 699 -36.32 4.06 9.02
C GLU A 699 -37.42 3.60 8.07
N SER A 700 -37.69 4.34 6.98
CA SER A 700 -38.67 3.92 5.98
C SER A 700 -38.35 2.54 5.38
N ALA A 701 -37.08 2.24 5.14
CA ALA A 701 -36.65 0.92 4.65
C ALA A 701 -36.88 -0.18 5.70
N VAL A 702 -36.62 0.11 6.98
CA VAL A 702 -36.88 -0.83 8.09
C VAL A 702 -38.38 -1.08 8.24
N GLN A 703 -39.22 -0.05 8.20
CA GLN A 703 -40.68 -0.20 8.31
C GLN A 703 -41.28 -0.98 7.14
N GLN A 704 -40.77 -0.78 5.91
CA GLN A 704 -41.17 -1.58 4.75
C GLN A 704 -40.76 -3.05 4.89
N TRP A 705 -39.57 -3.30 5.43
CA TRP A 705 -39.10 -4.66 5.71
C TRP A 705 -39.97 -5.36 6.75
N ILE A 706 -40.32 -4.68 7.85
CA ILE A 706 -41.26 -5.18 8.86
C ILE A 706 -42.62 -5.49 8.23
N ALA A 707 -43.18 -4.55 7.47
CA ALA A 707 -44.49 -4.73 6.83
C ALA A 707 -44.53 -5.90 5.82
N GLY A 708 -43.36 -6.30 5.30
CA GLY A 708 -43.22 -7.44 4.40
C GLY A 708 -43.20 -8.80 5.09
N ASP A 709 -43.12 -8.85 6.42
CA ASP A 709 -42.99 -10.09 7.19
C ASP A 709 -44.01 -10.14 8.36
N PRO A 710 -45.03 -11.02 8.30
CA PRO A 710 -46.04 -11.14 9.35
C PRO A 710 -45.47 -11.41 10.76
N GLU A 711 -44.35 -12.13 10.87
CA GLU A 711 -43.72 -12.39 12.16
C GLU A 711 -43.10 -11.10 12.74
N LEU A 712 -42.48 -10.28 11.89
CA LEU A 712 -41.94 -8.98 12.30
C LEU A 712 -43.05 -7.98 12.63
N VAL A 713 -44.17 -7.99 11.89
CA VAL A 713 -45.36 -7.18 12.24
C VAL A 713 -45.88 -7.56 13.62
N ALA A 714 -46.01 -8.86 13.89
CA ALA A 714 -46.41 -9.34 15.21
C ALA A 714 -45.41 -8.89 16.30
N LEU A 715 -44.11 -8.92 16.00
CA LEU A 715 -43.05 -8.49 16.91
C LEU A 715 -43.08 -6.98 17.20
N ALA A 716 -43.35 -6.15 16.18
CA ALA A 716 -43.31 -4.69 16.26
C ALA A 716 -44.63 -4.06 16.77
N SER A 717 -45.76 -4.77 16.64
CA SER A 717 -47.09 -4.26 17.00
C SER A 717 -47.38 -4.22 18.50
N THR A 718 -46.61 -4.95 19.31
CA THR A 718 -46.71 -4.92 20.77
C THR A 718 -45.92 -3.74 21.34
N GLN A 719 -46.56 -2.58 21.49
CA GLN A 719 -45.96 -1.45 22.20
C GLN A 719 -46.00 -1.68 23.73
N PRO A 720 -44.95 -1.29 24.46
CA PRO A 720 -44.96 -1.32 25.91
C PRO A 720 -46.00 -0.33 26.45
N PRO A 721 -46.81 -0.71 27.47
CA PRO A 721 -47.73 0.23 28.10
C PRO A 721 -46.95 1.34 28.80
N GLU A 722 -47.34 2.59 28.58
CA GLU A 722 -46.73 3.75 29.24
C GLU A 722 -47.30 3.96 30.66
N ASP A 723 -48.60 3.70 30.81
CA ASP A 723 -49.34 3.87 32.05
C ASP A 723 -49.02 2.80 33.10
N PHE A 724 -49.16 3.20 34.37
CA PHE A 724 -49.12 2.30 35.50
C PHE A 724 -50.51 1.72 35.80
N ASP A 725 -50.50 0.56 36.44
CA ASP A 725 -51.66 -0.16 36.97
C ASP A 725 -52.61 0.79 37.73
N ASP A 726 -53.87 0.80 37.30
CA ASP A 726 -54.98 1.57 37.85
C ASP A 726 -56.08 0.71 38.48
N ILE A 727 -55.87 -0.61 38.56
CA ILE A 727 -56.75 -1.55 39.27
C ILE A 727 -56.32 -1.64 40.74
N HIS A 728 -55.02 -1.76 41.02
CA HIS A 728 -54.50 -1.93 42.39
C HIS A 728 -54.21 -0.62 43.12
N LEU A 729 -55.27 0.19 43.30
CA LEU A 729 -55.25 1.49 43.98
C LEU A 729 -55.85 1.37 45.38
N SER A 730 -55.44 2.23 46.33
CA SER A 730 -56.07 2.20 47.68
C SER A 730 -57.55 2.56 47.68
N LEU A 731 -58.01 3.28 46.66
CA LEU A 731 -59.44 3.54 46.51
C LEU A 731 -60.23 2.27 46.15
N ASN A 732 -59.56 1.29 45.53
CA ASN A 732 -60.15 0.05 45.06
C ASN A 732 -60.02 -1.10 46.07
N GLU A 733 -59.26 -0.92 47.14
CA GLU A 733 -59.18 -1.89 48.23
C GLU A 733 -60.55 -2.10 48.88
N PRO A 734 -60.97 -3.36 49.11
CA PRO A 734 -62.14 -3.65 49.90
C PRO A 734 -62.10 -2.98 51.26
N ARG A 735 -63.17 -2.30 51.66
CA ARG A 735 -63.31 -1.72 53.00
C ARG A 735 -64.01 -2.72 53.88
N VAL A 736 -63.25 -3.34 54.76
CA VAL A 736 -63.74 -4.35 55.69
C VAL A 736 -64.14 -3.68 57.01
N ARG A 737 -65.34 -3.96 57.51
CA ARG A 737 -65.79 -3.55 58.84
C ARG A 737 -66.33 -4.75 59.59
N ILE A 738 -65.75 -5.06 60.75
CA ILE A 738 -66.25 -6.09 61.65
C ILE A 738 -67.41 -5.49 62.45
N LEU A 739 -68.60 -6.06 62.32
CA LEU A 739 -69.83 -5.63 63.01
C LEU A 739 -70.08 -6.45 64.27
N ALA A 740 -69.67 -7.70 64.24
CA ALA A 740 -69.56 -8.57 65.41
C ALA A 740 -68.38 -9.51 65.19
N PRO A 741 -67.59 -9.82 66.23
CA PRO A 741 -67.68 -9.29 67.60
C PRO A 741 -67.15 -7.84 67.73
N GLN A 742 -67.53 -7.16 68.81
CA GLN A 742 -67.05 -5.83 69.19
C GLN A 742 -65.85 -5.92 70.15
N PRO A 743 -65.01 -4.86 70.25
CA PRO A 743 -63.87 -4.86 71.16
C PRO A 743 -64.29 -5.18 72.62
N GLY A 744 -63.64 -6.18 73.22
CA GLY A 744 -63.92 -6.62 74.60
C GLY A 744 -65.04 -7.66 74.74
N ASP A 745 -65.66 -8.10 73.64
CA ASP A 745 -66.59 -9.24 73.67
C ASP A 745 -65.87 -10.51 74.14
N ARG A 746 -66.59 -11.36 74.89
CA ARG A 746 -66.13 -12.66 75.39
C ARG A 746 -66.73 -13.78 74.55
N ALA A 747 -65.91 -14.78 74.23
CA ALA A 747 -66.35 -15.95 73.46
C ALA A 747 -65.82 -17.24 74.10
N THR A 748 -66.71 -18.21 74.33
CA THR A 748 -66.40 -19.49 75.01
C THR A 748 -66.36 -20.67 74.04
N ASP A 749 -67.48 -20.99 73.37
CA ASP A 749 -67.56 -22.20 72.52
C ASP A 749 -67.40 -21.95 71.02
N SER A 750 -68.09 -20.94 70.52
CA SER A 750 -68.09 -20.55 69.12
C SER A 750 -68.24 -19.04 69.02
N LEU A 751 -67.78 -18.49 67.92
CA LEU A 751 -67.74 -17.06 67.70
C LEU A 751 -68.37 -16.72 66.36
N THR A 752 -69.44 -15.94 66.36
CA THR A 752 -70.06 -15.46 65.13
C THR A 752 -69.38 -14.17 64.69
N VAL A 753 -68.74 -14.23 63.53
CA VAL A 753 -68.08 -13.10 62.89
C VAL A 753 -69.01 -12.57 61.79
N ILE A 754 -69.52 -11.35 61.98
CA ILE A 754 -70.35 -10.62 61.02
C ILE A 754 -69.54 -9.44 60.49
N VAL A 755 -69.38 -9.38 59.18
CA VAL A 755 -68.51 -8.41 58.50
C VAL A 755 -69.28 -7.74 57.38
N SER A 756 -69.20 -6.42 57.29
CA SER A 756 -69.58 -5.69 56.08
C SER A 756 -68.34 -5.43 55.24
N VAL A 757 -68.41 -5.75 53.95
CA VAL A 757 -67.36 -5.42 52.99
C VAL A 757 -67.96 -4.50 51.94
N GLU A 758 -67.38 -3.32 51.76
CA GLU A 758 -67.68 -2.41 50.65
C GLU A 758 -66.49 -2.39 49.69
N ALA A 759 -66.68 -2.76 48.43
CA ALA A 759 -65.62 -2.80 47.43
C ALA A 759 -66.09 -2.28 46.07
N PRO A 760 -65.24 -1.57 45.31
CA PRO A 760 -65.53 -1.19 43.92
C PRO A 760 -65.59 -2.37 42.95
N PHE A 761 -64.95 -3.50 43.29
CA PHE A 761 -64.93 -4.72 42.50
C PHE A 761 -65.61 -5.89 43.23
N ASP A 762 -65.98 -6.93 42.49
CA ASP A 762 -66.60 -8.12 43.06
C ASP A 762 -65.65 -8.82 44.04
N ILE A 763 -66.18 -9.25 45.19
CA ILE A 763 -65.40 -9.99 46.19
C ILE A 763 -65.24 -11.45 45.75
N ASP A 764 -63.99 -11.91 45.68
CA ASP A 764 -63.66 -13.31 45.44
C ASP A 764 -63.77 -14.11 46.74
N THR A 765 -63.09 -13.64 47.78
CA THR A 765 -62.85 -14.41 49.00
C THR A 765 -62.84 -13.49 50.23
N VAL A 766 -63.62 -13.82 51.27
CA VAL A 766 -63.46 -13.23 52.62
C VAL A 766 -62.92 -14.31 53.56
N ALA A 767 -61.71 -14.10 54.08
CA ALA A 767 -61.01 -15.01 54.97
C ALA A 767 -61.00 -14.47 56.41
N VAL A 768 -61.28 -15.35 57.38
CA VAL A 768 -61.28 -15.03 58.81
C VAL A 768 -60.19 -15.85 59.51
N THR A 769 -59.34 -15.18 60.26
CA THR A 769 -58.27 -15.79 61.06
C THR A 769 -58.35 -15.33 62.52
N LEU A 770 -58.05 -16.22 63.46
CA LEU A 770 -57.86 -15.92 64.88
C LEU A 770 -56.42 -16.28 65.25
N GLY A 771 -55.58 -15.28 65.51
CA GLY A 771 -54.13 -15.50 65.57
C GLY A 771 -53.59 -16.13 64.28
N GLU A 772 -52.93 -17.29 64.38
CA GLU A 772 -52.42 -18.03 63.21
C GLU A 772 -53.44 -19.04 62.63
N ILE A 773 -54.60 -19.24 63.28
CA ILE A 773 -55.57 -20.25 62.89
C ILE A 773 -56.55 -19.68 61.85
N ALA A 774 -56.62 -20.32 60.68
CA ALA A 774 -57.53 -19.93 59.61
C ALA A 774 -58.83 -20.75 59.65
N PHE A 775 -59.97 -20.08 59.67
CA PHE A 775 -61.29 -20.72 59.76
C PHE A 775 -61.97 -20.91 58.40
N GLY A 776 -61.22 -20.71 57.31
CA GLY A 776 -61.68 -20.86 55.91
C GLY A 776 -62.37 -19.62 55.35
N SER A 777 -62.61 -19.61 54.04
CA SER A 777 -63.21 -18.48 53.31
C SER A 777 -64.72 -18.58 53.11
N LEU A 778 -65.37 -17.45 52.87
CA LEU A 778 -66.72 -17.34 52.29
C LEU A 778 -66.56 -17.00 50.80
N GLN A 779 -67.03 -17.86 49.90
CA GLN A 779 -66.97 -17.64 48.44
C GLN A 779 -68.36 -17.35 47.84
N ARG A 780 -68.38 -16.32 46.97
CA ARG A 780 -69.39 -15.95 45.96
C ARG A 780 -70.84 -15.68 46.41
N ASN A 781 -71.23 -14.39 46.44
CA ASN A 781 -72.04 -13.77 45.37
C ASN A 781 -72.47 -12.32 45.73
N ALA A 782 -72.18 -11.40 44.80
CA ALA A 782 -72.67 -10.02 44.65
C ALA A 782 -72.00 -8.91 45.49
N VAL A 783 -71.64 -7.84 44.77
CA VAL A 783 -71.25 -6.48 45.17
C VAL A 783 -71.52 -6.15 46.63
N SER A 784 -70.48 -5.67 47.34
CA SER A 784 -70.54 -5.04 48.67
C SER A 784 -71.67 -5.52 49.60
N GLY A 785 -71.36 -6.40 50.56
CA GLY A 785 -72.39 -7.09 51.33
C GLY A 785 -71.96 -7.52 52.74
N TYR A 786 -72.89 -8.17 53.43
CA TYR A 786 -72.67 -8.72 54.76
C TYR A 786 -72.28 -10.19 54.67
N TYR A 787 -71.24 -10.56 55.39
CA TYR A 787 -70.68 -11.89 55.47
C TYR A 787 -70.78 -12.36 56.92
N GLU A 788 -71.42 -13.50 57.14
CA GLU A 788 -71.59 -14.08 58.47
C GLU A 788 -71.00 -15.48 58.49
N LYS A 789 -70.22 -15.77 59.52
CA LYS A 789 -69.69 -17.11 59.78
C LYS A 789 -69.52 -17.35 61.26
N THR A 790 -70.11 -18.43 61.76
CA THR A 790 -69.83 -18.92 63.10
C THR A 790 -68.63 -19.86 63.04
N ILE A 791 -67.56 -19.51 63.74
CA ILE A 791 -66.32 -20.28 63.81
C ILE A 791 -66.25 -21.01 65.17
N PRO A 792 -65.96 -22.32 65.20
CA PRO A 792 -65.73 -23.03 66.46
C PRO A 792 -64.36 -22.65 67.04
N LEU A 793 -64.27 -22.38 68.34
CA LEU A 793 -63.01 -22.02 68.98
C LEU A 793 -62.16 -23.29 69.28
N PRO A 794 -60.93 -23.41 68.77
CA PRO A 794 -60.05 -24.56 69.00
C PRO A 794 -59.74 -24.78 70.49
N GLU A 795 -59.57 -26.04 70.90
CA GLU A 795 -59.21 -26.39 72.29
C GLU A 795 -57.91 -25.71 72.75
N GLU A 796 -56.96 -25.44 71.86
CA GLU A 796 -55.68 -24.80 72.24
C GLU A 796 -55.84 -23.34 72.70
N ILE A 797 -56.90 -22.65 72.25
CA ILE A 797 -57.24 -21.30 72.71
C ILE A 797 -57.99 -21.35 74.05
N ARG A 798 -58.55 -22.51 74.39
CA ARG A 798 -59.20 -22.82 75.68
C ARG A 798 -58.23 -23.38 76.73
N SER A 799 -56.95 -23.61 76.42
CA SER A 799 -56.01 -24.25 77.37
C SER A 799 -54.95 -23.26 77.90
N GLY A 800 -55.29 -22.51 78.95
CA GLY A 800 -54.36 -21.64 79.68
C GLY A 800 -55.06 -20.92 80.85
N ASP A 801 -54.34 -20.68 81.95
CA ASP A 801 -54.85 -19.91 83.08
C ASP A 801 -54.75 -18.39 82.80
N GLY A 802 -55.88 -17.71 82.60
CA GLY A 802 -55.97 -16.24 82.48
C GLY A 802 -56.75 -15.74 81.25
N GLU A 803 -57.12 -14.45 81.25
CA GLU A 803 -57.68 -13.76 80.07
C GLU A 803 -56.60 -13.64 79.00
N VAL A 804 -56.82 -14.24 77.82
CA VAL A 804 -55.91 -14.14 76.68
C VAL A 804 -56.55 -13.26 75.62
N GLU A 805 -55.88 -12.17 75.27
CA GLU A 805 -56.30 -11.31 74.16
C GLU A 805 -55.81 -11.89 72.82
N ARG A 806 -56.73 -12.08 71.87
CA ARG A 806 -56.39 -12.48 70.50
C ARG A 806 -57.15 -11.63 69.50
N ASP A 807 -56.47 -11.30 68.42
CA ASP A 807 -57.06 -10.56 67.30
C ASP A 807 -57.77 -11.53 66.36
N ILE A 808 -59.05 -11.24 66.11
CA ILE A 808 -59.68 -11.66 64.87
C ILE A 808 -59.26 -10.71 63.78
N VAL A 809 -58.73 -11.28 62.71
CA VAL A 809 -58.39 -10.55 61.50
C VAL A 809 -59.25 -11.06 60.36
N VAL A 810 -59.96 -10.15 59.71
CA VAL A 810 -60.77 -10.43 58.53
C VAL A 810 -60.12 -9.78 57.32
N ARG A 811 -59.84 -10.59 56.31
CA ARG A 811 -59.26 -10.15 55.03
C ARG A 811 -60.25 -10.40 53.91
N ALA A 812 -60.61 -9.36 53.17
CA ALA A 812 -61.41 -9.49 51.96
C ALA A 812 -60.51 -9.29 50.75
N PHE A 813 -60.62 -10.21 49.78
CA PHE A 813 -59.94 -10.17 48.50
C PHE A 813 -60.98 -10.05 47.39
N ASP A 814 -60.79 -9.11 46.49
CA ASP A 814 -61.61 -9.01 45.28
C ASP A 814 -61.14 -9.92 44.15
N ILE A 815 -61.89 -9.97 43.05
CA ILE A 815 -61.59 -10.78 41.86
C ILE A 815 -60.29 -10.40 41.14
N TYR A 816 -59.68 -9.26 41.49
CA TYR A 816 -58.39 -8.82 40.99
C TYR A 816 -57.29 -8.92 42.05
N GLY A 817 -57.59 -9.43 43.25
CA GLY A 817 -56.62 -9.60 44.33
C GLY A 817 -56.38 -8.35 45.20
N ASN A 818 -57.15 -7.26 45.04
CA ASN A 818 -57.09 -6.16 46.00
C ASN A 818 -57.52 -6.65 47.38
N ARG A 819 -56.79 -6.22 48.41
CA ARG A 819 -56.98 -6.71 49.77
C ARG A 819 -57.40 -5.59 50.72
N GLY A 820 -58.51 -5.82 51.40
CA GLY A 820 -58.92 -5.09 52.58
C GLY A 820 -58.70 -5.90 53.85
N GLU A 821 -58.38 -5.24 54.96
CA GLU A 821 -58.26 -5.88 56.26
C GLU A 821 -58.91 -5.05 57.37
N ALA A 822 -59.56 -5.74 58.31
CA ALA A 822 -59.91 -5.19 59.60
C ALA A 822 -59.59 -6.21 60.68
N SER A 823 -59.27 -5.72 61.88
CA SER A 823 -59.08 -6.56 63.06
C SER A 823 -59.87 -6.06 64.25
N VAL A 824 -60.20 -6.98 65.15
CA VAL A 824 -60.79 -6.69 66.45
C VAL A 824 -60.17 -7.61 67.50
N SER A 825 -59.76 -7.02 68.62
CA SER A 825 -59.17 -7.74 69.74
C SER A 825 -60.28 -8.23 70.68
N LEU A 826 -60.19 -9.49 71.07
CA LEU A 826 -61.18 -10.17 71.90
C LEU A 826 -60.52 -10.83 73.10
N LEU A 827 -61.24 -10.87 74.22
CA LEU A 827 -60.80 -11.52 75.44
C LEU A 827 -61.42 -12.92 75.52
N PHE A 828 -60.55 -13.92 75.51
CA PHE A 828 -60.95 -15.31 75.70
C PHE A 828 -60.82 -15.67 77.18
N THR A 829 -61.92 -16.13 77.77
CA THR A 829 -62.00 -16.58 79.16
C THR A 829 -62.41 -18.04 79.21
N ASN A 830 -61.69 -18.84 80.00
CA ASN A 830 -62.18 -20.14 80.42
C ASN A 830 -63.19 -19.95 81.55
N ASP A 831 -64.48 -19.90 81.21
CA ASP A 831 -65.53 -20.12 82.21
C ASP A 831 -65.71 -21.64 82.34
N GLU A 832 -65.40 -22.19 83.53
CA GLU A 832 -65.80 -23.55 83.94
C GLU A 832 -67.33 -23.73 83.97
#